data_AF-A9WGF4-F1
#
_entry.id   AF-A9WGF4-F1
#
_cell.length_a   1.000
_cell.length_b   1.000
_cell.length_c   1.000
_cell.angle_alpha   90.00
_cell.angle_beta   90.00
_cell.angle_gamma   90.00
#
_symmetry.space_group_name_H-M   'P 1'
#
loop_
_entity.id
_entity.type
_entity.pdbx_description
1 polymer ?
#
loop_
_entity_poly.entity_id
_entity_poly.type
_entity_poly.pdbx_seq_one_letter_code
_entity_poly.pdbx_strand_id
1 'polypeptide(L)'
;MNIPRHVNPTKEIARAPYNFVPLPEKIVTIDPDTLPDQDRYDPERHSGTIECVITTASPIYVRAPLTPEEFERQERGEDDQAPWRERVRNKPDFFSIDPDKTPRIPGSSLRGMLRQLVEIISYSKVQWVSEQLLVYRAVGDTTTHGKKYRERIMREDEQRPNRNKKMAWHYTPLVRAGYIKEDRGEFFIRPAREIGGTTFARIRSDSIPAHLSQIPGCKNASKIYFQTGPYDYQDVRGGFLRIKYARVIRASAKPADGLIEGALVRSGPMASKRSEAVIYPPDDQAELIRIPDDLIAAYRDQISQEQESLLGKGGVLRDGQPVFYLMENGQLVFFGHTMMMRLPYQHKPINFVPNELRREEDLDLAEAIFGYSKSQGEGKARAYASRIFVCDALLEPGQSDIWLAAEPVVPKILGSPKPTTFQHYLTQRTPDPQEQERDRNGNPKLVRERNDYTDPTTSVIRGHKLYWHKGEITVADVQEALDKLHDERGREKEHDTQHTQMRPVAAGVRFRWRIHFENLSMEELGALLWALTLPGEAGREYRHSIGMGKPYGMGAIKIDVNLLLENRKQRYQQLFDGENWQEGKTTATDRIPAFVDAFDLFIRSRIGAVQHKSLVEVERIQMLLCLLEWPGPDKALTRYMEIERQDPNIRRGKINEYKDRPVLPDPLHVDPAGRTRSSPARRPSAAKGAELSRPASIDEVSEGMYLEGKVVRVEPGRVVVEILGHEASITRDRLNPPARDLANMEARFPVGKTIRAWVVGFNKQGRLQLTMRKQ
;
A
#
# COMPACT_ATOMS: atom_id res chain seq x y z
N MET A 1 16.65 -15.57 -18.34
CA MET A 1 16.84 -14.64 -17.22
C MET A 1 16.51 -15.36 -15.92
N ASN A 2 17.35 -15.29 -14.88
CA ASN A 2 17.01 -15.86 -13.57
C ASN A 2 16.50 -14.73 -12.66
N ILE A 3 15.18 -14.54 -12.59
CA ILE A 3 14.56 -13.51 -11.75
C ILE A 3 14.46 -14.04 -10.32
N PRO A 4 14.99 -13.33 -9.30
CA PRO A 4 14.80 -13.69 -7.90
C PRO A 4 13.32 -13.92 -7.57
N ARG A 5 12.98 -15.10 -7.05
CA ARG A 5 11.60 -15.44 -6.68
C ARG A 5 11.28 -15.02 -5.25
N HIS A 6 10.05 -14.58 -5.03
CA HIS A 6 9.52 -14.32 -3.70
C HIS A 6 9.23 -15.65 -3.00
N VAL A 7 9.59 -15.76 -1.72
CA VAL A 7 9.22 -16.88 -0.86
C VAL A 7 8.14 -16.41 0.09
N ASN A 8 7.04 -17.17 0.14
CA ASN A 8 5.90 -16.84 0.98
C ASN A 8 6.23 -17.07 2.48
N PRO A 9 5.94 -16.10 3.37
CA PRO A 9 6.12 -16.26 4.82
C PRO A 9 5.21 -17.34 5.40
N THR A 10 5.72 -18.10 6.36
CA THR A 10 4.91 -19.02 7.19
C THR A 10 4.73 -18.51 8.61
N LYS A 11 5.58 -17.57 9.04
CA LYS A 11 5.55 -16.88 10.34
C LYS A 11 5.58 -15.38 10.10
N GLU A 12 5.05 -14.61 11.05
CA GLU A 12 5.08 -13.14 10.97
C GLU A 12 4.55 -12.62 9.62
N ILE A 13 3.37 -13.09 9.23
CA ILE A 13 2.77 -12.78 7.93
C ILE A 13 2.23 -11.35 7.94
N ALA A 14 2.70 -10.51 7.02
CA ALA A 14 2.21 -9.14 6.88
C ALA A 14 0.84 -9.10 6.21
N ARG A 15 0.15 -7.98 6.39
CA ARG A 15 -1.16 -7.72 5.79
C ARG A 15 -1.16 -6.34 5.15
N ALA A 16 -1.84 -6.22 4.03
CA ALA A 16 -2.00 -4.95 3.33
C ALA A 16 -3.29 -4.98 2.51
N PRO A 17 -3.91 -3.81 2.23
CA PRO A 17 -5.05 -3.71 1.32
C PRO A 17 -4.67 -3.83 -0.15
N TYR A 18 -3.41 -4.10 -0.43
CA TYR A 18 -2.88 -4.32 -1.76
C TYR A 18 -1.99 -5.56 -1.75
N ASN A 19 -1.78 -6.10 -2.94
CA ASN A 19 -0.74 -7.06 -3.23
C ASN A 19 -0.19 -6.80 -4.64
N PHE A 20 0.64 -7.71 -5.15
CA PHE A 20 1.35 -7.49 -6.40
C PHE A 20 1.15 -8.67 -7.35
N VAL A 21 1.01 -8.34 -8.64
CA VAL A 21 1.20 -9.30 -9.72
C VAL A 21 2.68 -9.26 -10.10
N PRO A 22 3.41 -10.39 -10.09
CA PRO A 22 4.85 -10.42 -10.28
C PRO A 22 5.32 -9.80 -11.61
N LEU A 23 6.59 -9.40 -11.66
CA LEU A 23 7.22 -9.00 -12.92
C LEU A 23 7.09 -10.13 -13.96
N PRO A 24 6.91 -9.82 -15.25
CA PRO A 24 6.92 -10.84 -16.29
C PRO A 24 8.30 -11.49 -16.38
N GLU A 25 8.36 -12.79 -16.66
CA GLU A 25 9.63 -13.52 -16.81
C GLU A 25 10.40 -13.11 -18.07
N LYS A 26 9.69 -12.51 -19.03
CA LYS A 26 10.19 -11.90 -20.26
C LYS A 26 9.13 -10.98 -20.86
N ILE A 27 9.55 -10.06 -21.74
CA ILE A 27 8.62 -9.20 -22.48
C ILE A 27 8.12 -9.94 -23.72
N VAL A 28 6.82 -9.81 -24.01
CA VAL A 28 6.26 -10.22 -25.31
C VAL A 28 6.32 -9.02 -26.24
N THR A 29 7.29 -9.04 -27.15
CA THR A 29 7.52 -7.95 -28.10
C THR A 29 6.68 -8.12 -29.37
N ILE A 30 6.26 -6.98 -29.92
CA ILE A 30 5.61 -6.84 -31.22
C ILE A 30 6.65 -6.33 -32.22
N ASP A 31 6.61 -6.87 -33.43
CA ASP A 31 7.43 -6.36 -34.53
C ASP A 31 6.88 -4.99 -34.97
N PRO A 32 7.67 -3.90 -34.88
CA PRO A 32 7.23 -2.56 -35.27
C PRO A 32 6.74 -2.47 -36.72
N ASP A 33 7.26 -3.29 -37.62
CA ASP A 33 6.88 -3.29 -39.04
C ASP A 33 5.46 -3.83 -39.26
N THR A 34 4.91 -4.54 -38.27
CA THR A 34 3.52 -5.03 -38.30
C THR A 34 2.51 -3.97 -37.87
N LEU A 35 2.94 -2.82 -37.36
CA LEU A 35 2.04 -1.73 -36.99
C LEU A 35 1.42 -1.12 -38.24
N PRO A 36 0.07 -1.04 -38.35
CA PRO A 36 -0.56 -0.46 -39.51
C PRO A 36 -0.22 1.03 -39.63
N ASP A 37 -0.24 1.55 -40.86
CA ASP A 37 -0.25 2.99 -41.05
C ASP A 37 -1.60 3.56 -40.55
N GLN A 38 -1.54 4.77 -40.01
CA GLN A 38 -2.71 5.48 -39.48
C GLN A 38 -3.35 6.42 -40.53
N ASP A 39 -2.94 6.30 -41.79
CA ASP A 39 -3.44 7.05 -42.94
C ASP A 39 -4.61 6.35 -43.66
N ARG A 40 -4.90 5.09 -43.33
CA ARG A 40 -5.90 4.26 -44.01
C ARG A 40 -6.56 3.26 -43.07
N TYR A 41 -7.70 2.73 -43.47
CA TYR A 41 -8.30 1.56 -42.84
C TYR A 41 -7.76 0.28 -43.48
N ASP A 42 -7.34 -0.66 -42.65
CA ASP A 42 -6.75 -1.93 -43.08
C ASP A 42 -7.86 -3.01 -43.19
N PRO A 43 -8.11 -3.57 -44.39
CA PRO A 43 -9.14 -4.61 -44.60
C PRO A 43 -8.93 -5.90 -43.80
N GLU A 44 -7.69 -6.20 -43.40
CA GLU A 44 -7.36 -7.40 -42.60
C GLU A 44 -7.49 -7.17 -41.09
N ARG A 45 -7.82 -5.94 -40.69
CA ARG A 45 -7.93 -5.53 -39.29
C ARG A 45 -9.33 -5.02 -38.97
N HIS A 46 -9.59 -4.87 -37.68
CA HIS A 46 -10.90 -4.53 -37.16
C HIS A 46 -10.97 -3.08 -36.69
N SER A 47 -12.03 -2.39 -37.11
CA SER A 47 -12.42 -1.09 -36.58
C SER A 47 -13.85 -1.18 -36.04
N GLY A 48 -14.17 -0.40 -35.03
CA GLY A 48 -15.48 -0.50 -34.41
C GLY A 48 -15.66 0.29 -33.13
N THR A 49 -16.72 -0.07 -32.42
CA THR A 49 -17.07 0.52 -31.12
C THR A 49 -17.37 -0.60 -30.13
N ILE A 50 -16.83 -0.48 -28.93
CA ILE A 50 -17.22 -1.30 -27.77
C ILE A 50 -18.10 -0.44 -26.88
N GLU A 51 -19.37 -0.79 -26.80
CA GLU A 51 -20.32 -0.17 -25.89
C GLU A 51 -20.28 -0.89 -24.56
N CYS A 52 -20.13 -0.13 -23.48
CA CYS A 52 -19.92 -0.70 -22.17
C CYS A 52 -20.90 -0.10 -21.15
N VAL A 53 -21.38 -0.96 -20.25
CA VAL A 53 -22.17 -0.55 -19.09
C VAL A 53 -21.40 -0.90 -17.82
N ILE A 54 -21.15 0.10 -16.99
CA ILE A 54 -20.59 -0.06 -15.65
C ILE A 54 -21.74 -0.23 -14.68
N THR A 55 -21.68 -1.24 -13.80
CA THR A 55 -22.47 -1.31 -12.56
C THR A 55 -21.50 -1.27 -11.38
N THR A 56 -21.65 -0.28 -10.50
CA THR A 56 -20.83 -0.17 -9.28
C THR A 56 -21.15 -1.31 -8.32
N ALA A 57 -20.15 -2.14 -7.99
CA ALA A 57 -20.29 -3.26 -7.05
C ALA A 57 -19.94 -2.84 -5.62
N SER A 58 -19.06 -1.86 -5.46
CA SER A 58 -18.86 -1.09 -4.23
C SER A 58 -18.94 0.40 -4.52
N PRO A 59 -19.10 1.27 -3.50
CA PRO A 59 -19.13 2.70 -3.70
C PRO A 59 -17.85 3.17 -4.41
N ILE A 60 -17.96 4.20 -5.25
CA ILE A 60 -16.83 4.71 -6.03
C ILE A 60 -16.60 6.19 -5.73
N TYR A 61 -15.34 6.63 -5.77
CA TYR A 61 -15.00 8.05 -5.64
C TYR A 61 -13.88 8.42 -6.63
N VAL A 62 -14.23 9.27 -7.58
CA VAL A 62 -13.28 9.97 -8.46
C VAL A 62 -13.46 11.44 -8.18
N ARG A 63 -12.42 12.09 -7.65
CA ARG A 63 -12.49 13.48 -7.22
C ARG A 63 -12.61 14.42 -8.43
N ALA A 64 -13.42 15.47 -8.30
CA ALA A 64 -13.51 16.54 -9.28
C ALA A 64 -12.18 17.32 -9.39
N PRO A 65 -11.83 17.81 -10.59
CA PRO A 65 -10.71 18.74 -10.73
C PRO A 65 -11.02 20.05 -10.01
N LEU A 66 -9.97 20.79 -9.67
CA LEU A 66 -10.10 22.16 -9.23
C LEU A 66 -10.40 23.05 -10.44
N THR A 67 -11.25 24.06 -10.28
CA THR A 67 -11.33 25.12 -11.29
C THR A 67 -10.01 25.91 -11.32
N PRO A 68 -9.69 26.64 -12.40
CA PRO A 68 -8.51 27.50 -12.44
C PRO A 68 -8.43 28.46 -11.25
N GLU A 69 -9.55 29.07 -10.86
CA GLU A 69 -9.63 29.98 -9.72
C GLU A 69 -9.37 29.26 -8.39
N GLU A 70 -9.94 28.06 -8.21
CA GLU A 70 -9.70 27.23 -7.03
C GLU A 70 -8.22 26.81 -6.93
N PHE A 71 -7.62 26.43 -8.05
CA PHE A 71 -6.21 26.05 -8.11
C PHE A 71 -5.30 27.23 -7.74
N GLU A 72 -5.52 28.41 -8.33
CA GLU A 72 -4.77 29.62 -8.00
C GLU A 72 -4.91 30.01 -6.53
N ARG A 73 -6.13 29.94 -6.00
CA ARG A 73 -6.41 30.23 -4.57
C ARG A 73 -5.63 29.30 -3.66
N GLN A 74 -5.52 28.02 -4.03
CA GLN A 74 -4.73 27.03 -3.30
C GLN A 74 -3.22 27.33 -3.39
N GLU A 75 -2.69 27.64 -4.56
CA GLU A 75 -1.26 27.96 -4.76
C GLU A 75 -0.83 29.22 -4.00
N ARG A 76 -1.71 30.22 -3.89
CA ARG A 76 -1.46 31.44 -3.09
C ARG A 76 -1.65 31.24 -1.58
N GLY A 77 -2.13 30.08 -1.13
CA GLY A 77 -2.33 29.76 0.28
C GLY A 77 -3.45 30.58 0.94
N GLU A 78 -4.40 31.11 0.17
CA GLU A 78 -5.47 31.98 0.68
C GLU A 78 -6.37 31.27 1.70
N ASP A 79 -6.52 29.95 1.57
CA ASP A 79 -7.37 29.11 2.44
C ASP A 79 -6.62 28.55 3.67
N ASP A 80 -5.36 28.92 3.93
CA ASP A 80 -4.55 28.30 4.99
C ASP A 80 -5.12 28.52 6.40
N GLN A 81 -5.87 29.61 6.59
CA GLN A 81 -6.56 29.95 7.84
C GLN A 81 -8.02 29.47 7.89
N ALA A 82 -8.60 29.05 6.77
CA ALA A 82 -9.97 28.56 6.74
C ALA A 82 -10.11 27.22 7.50
N PRO A 83 -11.30 26.92 8.05
CA PRO A 83 -11.61 25.61 8.60
C PRO A 83 -11.26 24.52 7.57
N TRP A 84 -10.65 23.42 8.02
CA TRP A 84 -10.10 22.42 7.09
C TRP A 84 -11.11 21.88 6.08
N ARG A 85 -12.40 21.75 6.45
CA ARG A 85 -13.47 21.29 5.55
C ARG A 85 -13.77 22.24 4.38
N GLU A 86 -13.50 23.53 4.56
CA GLU A 86 -13.82 24.58 3.59
C GLU A 86 -12.68 24.83 2.60
N ARG A 87 -11.47 24.33 2.90
CA ARG A 87 -10.30 24.50 2.05
C ARG A 87 -10.50 23.83 0.70
N VAL A 88 -10.10 24.49 -0.39
CA VAL A 88 -10.13 23.91 -1.77
C VAL A 88 -9.56 22.50 -1.82
N ARG A 89 -8.41 22.29 -1.15
CA ARG A 89 -7.72 20.99 -1.12
C ARG A 89 -8.57 19.84 -0.57
N ASN A 90 -9.67 20.14 0.13
CA ASN A 90 -10.59 19.19 0.76
C ASN A 90 -12.00 19.15 0.11
N LYS A 91 -12.15 19.75 -1.08
CA LYS A 91 -13.38 19.68 -1.89
C LYS A 91 -13.81 18.21 -2.10
N PRO A 92 -15.04 17.83 -1.67
CA PRO A 92 -15.51 16.44 -1.70
C PRO A 92 -16.18 16.03 -3.01
N ASP A 93 -16.36 16.96 -3.95
CA ASP A 93 -17.15 16.76 -5.16
C ASP A 93 -16.63 15.58 -5.99
N PHE A 94 -17.57 14.74 -6.45
CA PHE A 94 -17.30 13.73 -7.46
C PHE A 94 -17.10 14.39 -8.82
N PHE A 95 -16.28 13.77 -9.68
CA PHE A 95 -15.99 14.28 -11.01
C PHE A 95 -17.28 14.54 -11.82
N SER A 96 -17.38 15.75 -12.34
CA SER A 96 -18.44 16.22 -13.22
C SER A 96 -17.87 17.30 -14.13
N ILE A 97 -18.47 17.47 -15.31
CA ILE A 97 -18.18 18.57 -16.23
C ILE A 97 -19.41 19.44 -16.50
N ASP A 98 -20.58 19.00 -16.03
CA ASP A 98 -21.83 19.70 -16.20
C ASP A 98 -22.06 20.68 -15.03
N PRO A 99 -22.71 21.85 -15.27
CA PRO A 99 -23.03 22.80 -14.21
C PRO A 99 -23.90 22.23 -13.08
N ASP A 100 -24.72 21.22 -13.38
CA ASP A 100 -25.58 20.52 -12.42
C ASP A 100 -24.83 19.50 -11.55
N LYS A 101 -23.52 19.35 -11.75
CA LYS A 101 -22.62 18.41 -11.06
C LYS A 101 -23.06 16.94 -11.20
N THR A 102 -23.71 16.57 -12.31
CA THR A 102 -24.03 15.18 -12.60
C THR A 102 -22.76 14.31 -12.59
N PRO A 103 -22.70 13.23 -11.79
CA PRO A 103 -21.51 12.39 -11.68
C PRO A 103 -21.12 11.75 -13.01
N ARG A 104 -19.82 11.77 -13.32
CA ARG A 104 -19.22 11.12 -14.49
C ARG A 104 -17.92 10.42 -14.12
N ILE A 105 -17.61 9.30 -14.77
CA ILE A 105 -16.29 8.66 -14.62
C ILE A 105 -15.43 9.11 -15.80
N PRO A 106 -14.27 9.78 -15.59
CA PRO A 106 -13.43 10.24 -16.68
C PRO A 106 -12.95 9.09 -17.56
N GLY A 107 -12.99 9.28 -18.88
CA GLY A 107 -12.47 8.35 -19.88
C GLY A 107 -10.97 8.09 -19.67
N SER A 108 -10.22 9.06 -19.14
CA SER A 108 -8.82 8.89 -18.74
C SER A 108 -8.63 7.89 -17.60
N SER A 109 -9.54 7.85 -16.61
CA SER A 109 -9.51 6.87 -15.51
C SER A 109 -9.79 5.46 -16.03
N LEU A 110 -10.74 5.33 -16.96
CA LEU A 110 -11.11 4.06 -17.57
C LEU A 110 -10.02 3.57 -18.52
N ARG A 111 -9.42 4.46 -19.31
CA ARG A 111 -8.27 4.17 -20.16
C ARG A 111 -7.07 3.70 -19.34
N GLY A 112 -6.77 4.36 -18.22
CA GLY A 112 -5.69 3.96 -17.33
C GLY A 112 -5.90 2.57 -16.71
N MET A 113 -7.15 2.27 -16.31
CA MET A 113 -7.54 0.93 -15.84
C MET A 113 -7.34 -0.14 -16.93
N LEU A 114 -7.81 0.10 -18.15
CA LEU A 114 -7.65 -0.83 -19.26
C LEU A 114 -6.19 -1.03 -19.63
N ARG A 115 -5.42 0.07 -19.76
CA ARG A 115 -3.99 0.02 -20.08
C ARG A 115 -3.23 -0.83 -19.07
N GLN A 116 -3.46 -0.60 -17.77
CA GLN A 116 -2.80 -1.37 -16.71
C GLN A 116 -3.11 -2.87 -16.82
N LEU A 117 -4.36 -3.25 -17.10
CA LEU A 117 -4.71 -4.66 -17.26
C LEU A 117 -4.05 -5.25 -18.50
N VAL A 118 -4.09 -4.56 -19.64
CA VAL A 118 -3.42 -4.98 -20.88
C VAL A 118 -1.92 -5.14 -20.66
N GLU A 119 -1.26 -4.18 -20.00
CA GLU A 119 0.17 -4.26 -19.65
C GLU A 119 0.50 -5.52 -18.86
N ILE A 120 -0.35 -5.86 -17.88
CA ILE A 120 -0.18 -7.05 -17.06
C ILE A 120 -0.39 -8.32 -17.89
N ILE A 121 -1.52 -8.47 -18.58
CA ILE A 121 -1.89 -9.74 -19.23
C ILE A 121 -1.08 -10.02 -20.49
N SER A 122 -0.53 -8.99 -21.13
CA SER A 122 0.27 -9.09 -22.34
C SER A 122 1.77 -9.14 -22.10
N TYR A 123 2.22 -9.18 -20.83
CA TYR A 123 3.65 -9.23 -20.48
C TYR A 123 4.42 -8.02 -21.04
N SER A 124 3.84 -6.82 -20.89
CA SER A 124 4.44 -5.55 -21.32
C SER A 124 5.63 -5.14 -20.44
N LYS A 125 6.42 -4.17 -20.94
CA LYS A 125 7.62 -3.70 -20.24
C LYS A 125 7.30 -2.85 -19.02
N VAL A 126 8.29 -2.73 -18.12
CA VAL A 126 8.15 -2.11 -16.79
C VAL A 126 8.99 -0.84 -16.71
N GLN A 127 8.37 0.29 -17.01
CA GLN A 127 9.02 1.61 -17.03
C GLN A 127 8.43 2.61 -16.02
N TRP A 128 7.38 2.23 -15.29
CA TRP A 128 6.70 3.09 -14.30
C TRP A 128 7.42 3.18 -12.95
N VAL A 129 8.53 2.45 -12.76
CA VAL A 129 9.28 2.42 -11.49
C VAL A 129 10.13 3.68 -11.35
N SER A 130 10.11 4.29 -10.16
CA SER A 130 10.86 5.52 -9.88
C SER A 130 12.37 5.39 -10.06
N GLU A 131 12.95 6.40 -10.70
CA GLU A 131 14.40 6.60 -10.86
C GLU A 131 15.00 7.51 -9.77
N GLN A 132 14.24 7.84 -8.74
CA GLN A 132 14.71 8.63 -7.61
C GLN A 132 15.28 7.76 -6.50
N LEU A 133 16.36 8.22 -5.88
CA LEU A 133 16.91 7.56 -4.69
C LEU A 133 15.96 7.74 -3.51
N LEU A 134 15.66 6.63 -2.84
CA LEU A 134 14.90 6.65 -1.59
C LEU A 134 15.86 6.95 -0.43
N VAL A 135 15.35 7.61 0.61
CA VAL A 135 16.07 7.82 1.87
C VAL A 135 15.43 7.04 3.01
N TYR A 136 16.24 6.56 3.96
CA TYR A 136 15.77 5.71 5.05
C TYR A 136 16.50 5.98 6.37
N ARG A 137 15.84 5.65 7.47
CA ARG A 137 16.40 5.68 8.83
C ARG A 137 15.94 4.45 9.59
N ALA A 138 16.89 3.64 10.04
CA ALA A 138 16.62 2.34 10.66
C ALA A 138 17.28 2.18 12.04
N VAL A 139 17.26 3.25 12.86
CA VAL A 139 17.92 3.29 14.17
C VAL A 139 17.40 2.19 15.11
N GLY A 140 16.08 2.06 15.23
CA GLY A 140 15.41 1.13 16.14
C GLY A 140 15.07 -0.22 15.51
N ASP A 141 15.54 -0.46 14.29
CA ASP A 141 15.23 -1.63 13.50
C ASP A 141 16.08 -2.84 13.92
N THR A 142 15.40 -3.94 14.23
CA THR A 142 15.99 -5.18 14.75
C THR A 142 16.37 -6.17 13.65
N THR A 143 16.06 -5.87 12.39
CA THR A 143 16.41 -6.69 11.22
C THR A 143 17.82 -6.38 10.71
N THR A 144 18.29 -7.16 9.75
CA THR A 144 19.56 -6.91 9.03
C THR A 144 19.62 -5.52 8.38
N HIS A 145 18.49 -4.96 7.93
CA HIS A 145 18.41 -3.59 7.41
C HIS A 145 18.84 -2.55 8.45
N GLY A 146 18.38 -2.71 9.70
CA GLY A 146 18.82 -1.87 10.81
C GLY A 146 20.31 -2.03 11.11
N LYS A 147 20.82 -3.26 11.06
CA LYS A 147 22.24 -3.55 11.31
C LYS A 147 23.12 -2.82 10.29
N LYS A 148 22.84 -2.98 8.99
CA LYS A 148 23.52 -2.29 7.90
C LYS A 148 23.49 -0.76 8.05
N TYR A 149 22.34 -0.19 8.43
CA TYR A 149 22.24 1.25 8.70
C TYR A 149 23.18 1.72 9.81
N ARG A 150 23.28 0.96 10.91
CA ARG A 150 24.18 1.29 12.03
C ARG A 150 25.65 1.12 11.66
N GLU A 151 26.00 0.07 10.91
CA GLU A 151 27.36 -0.16 10.41
C GLU A 151 27.87 0.97 9.49
N ARG A 152 26.97 1.67 8.78
CA ARG A 152 27.32 2.87 8.00
C ARG A 152 27.58 4.12 8.85
N ILE A 153 26.82 4.30 9.93
CA ILE A 153 26.89 5.51 10.78
C ILE A 153 27.90 5.35 11.92
N MET A 154 28.17 4.11 12.33
CA MET A 154 29.05 3.76 13.43
C MET A 154 29.96 2.62 13.02
N ARG A 155 31.24 2.77 13.32
CA ARG A 155 32.18 1.66 13.30
C ARG A 155 32.05 0.87 14.59
N GLU A 156 31.87 -0.44 14.45
CA GLU A 156 32.07 -1.38 15.56
C GLU A 156 33.58 -1.52 15.79
N ASP A 157 34.04 -1.17 16.98
CA ASP A 157 35.42 -1.39 17.37
C ASP A 157 35.53 -2.80 18.00
N GLU A 158 36.02 -2.93 19.24
CA GLU A 158 36.17 -4.23 19.90
C GLU A 158 35.17 -4.44 21.05
N GLN A 159 34.89 -5.70 21.40
CA GLN A 159 34.30 -6.00 22.70
C GLN A 159 35.35 -5.83 23.79
N ARG A 160 35.07 -4.97 24.76
CA ARG A 160 35.91 -4.82 25.95
C ARG A 160 35.05 -4.85 27.21
N PRO A 161 35.60 -5.23 28.37
CA PRO A 161 34.88 -5.15 29.64
C PRO A 161 34.47 -3.70 29.92
N ASN A 162 33.22 -3.49 30.30
CA ASN A 162 32.76 -2.21 30.84
C ASN A 162 33.31 -1.99 32.26
N ARG A 163 32.97 -0.84 32.88
CA ARG A 163 33.39 -0.51 34.26
C ARG A 163 32.98 -1.56 35.30
N ASN A 164 31.97 -2.37 35.01
CA ASN A 164 31.47 -3.46 35.86
C ASN A 164 32.02 -4.84 35.42
N LYS A 165 33.12 -4.89 34.66
CA LYS A 165 33.76 -6.11 34.12
C LYS A 165 32.86 -6.96 33.19
N LYS A 166 31.76 -6.42 32.67
CA LYS A 166 30.89 -7.12 31.71
C LYS A 166 31.29 -6.78 30.28
N MET A 167 31.41 -7.77 29.39
CA MET A 167 31.70 -7.52 27.98
C MET A 167 30.62 -6.64 27.34
N ALA A 168 31.07 -5.53 26.75
CA ALA A 168 30.24 -4.54 26.09
C ALA A 168 30.82 -4.20 24.71
N TRP A 169 29.92 -4.01 23.76
CA TRP A 169 30.26 -3.58 22.41
C TRP A 169 30.63 -2.09 22.40
N HIS A 170 31.74 -1.76 21.75
CA HIS A 170 32.26 -0.40 21.60
C HIS A 170 31.98 0.12 20.19
N TYR A 171 31.42 1.31 20.10
CA TYR A 171 31.04 1.94 18.85
C TYR A 171 31.61 3.34 18.73
N THR A 172 32.20 3.64 17.57
CA THR A 172 32.69 4.98 17.21
C THR A 172 31.79 5.56 16.11
N PRO A 173 31.06 6.67 16.37
CA PRO A 173 30.31 7.36 15.32
C PRO A 173 31.25 7.87 14.21
N LEU A 174 30.87 7.65 12.95
CA LEU A 174 31.61 8.11 11.77
C LEU A 174 31.16 9.50 11.27
N VAL A 175 30.04 9.97 11.80
CA VAL A 175 29.44 11.26 11.45
C VAL A 175 30.31 12.41 11.95
N ARG A 176 30.55 13.39 11.09
CA ARG A 176 31.22 14.65 11.39
C ARG A 176 30.20 15.79 11.44
N ALA A 177 30.66 16.97 11.82
CA ALA A 177 29.84 18.16 12.00
C ALA A 177 30.53 19.38 11.40
N GLY A 178 29.72 20.36 11.00
CA GLY A 178 30.17 21.58 10.36
C GLY A 178 29.04 22.58 10.22
N TYR A 179 29.19 23.48 9.26
CA TYR A 179 28.25 24.58 9.01
C TYR A 179 27.94 24.66 7.52
N ILE A 180 26.68 24.89 7.19
CA ILE A 180 26.28 25.17 5.81
C ILE A 180 26.85 26.51 5.40
N LYS A 181 27.43 26.56 4.20
CA LYS A 181 27.88 27.77 3.54
C LYS A 181 27.12 27.89 2.23
N GLU A 182 26.44 28.99 2.03
CA GLU A 182 25.79 29.33 0.75
C GLU A 182 26.70 30.29 -0.01
N ASP A 183 26.98 29.98 -1.27
CA ASP A 183 27.71 30.86 -2.18
C ASP A 183 27.03 30.83 -3.55
N ARG A 184 26.54 31.99 -4.02
CA ARG A 184 25.86 32.17 -5.32
C ARG A 184 24.74 31.15 -5.61
N GLY A 185 24.03 30.71 -4.58
CA GLY A 185 22.92 29.74 -4.70
C GLY A 185 23.35 28.27 -4.65
N GLU A 186 24.65 27.98 -4.58
CA GLU A 186 25.17 26.65 -4.28
C GLU A 186 25.41 26.46 -2.78
N PHE A 187 25.29 25.23 -2.30
CA PHE A 187 25.51 24.89 -0.90
C PHE A 187 26.77 24.05 -0.71
N PHE A 188 27.53 24.41 0.32
CA PHE A 188 28.73 23.73 0.77
C PHE A 188 28.65 23.44 2.26
N ILE A 189 29.47 22.52 2.75
CA ILE A 189 29.72 22.29 4.17
C ILE A 189 31.12 22.81 4.48
N ARG A 190 31.21 23.77 5.40
CA ARG A 190 32.44 24.15 6.09
C ARG A 190 32.65 23.18 7.25
N PRO A 191 33.68 22.32 7.24
CA PRO A 191 33.96 21.44 8.37
C PRO A 191 34.16 22.24 9.67
N ALA A 192 33.71 21.69 10.80
CA ALA A 192 34.15 22.20 12.09
C ALA A 192 35.56 21.70 12.40
N ARG A 193 36.32 22.48 13.18
CA ARG A 193 37.68 22.11 13.62
C ARG A 193 37.66 20.76 14.31
N GLU A 194 38.65 19.94 14.02
CA GLU A 194 38.82 18.65 14.70
C GLU A 194 39.64 18.84 15.99
N ILE A 195 39.01 18.60 17.14
CA ILE A 195 39.63 18.75 18.45
C ILE A 195 39.55 17.42 19.17
N GLY A 196 40.71 16.83 19.50
CA GLY A 196 40.77 15.53 20.17
C GLY A 196 40.16 14.38 19.36
N GLY A 197 40.14 14.45 18.03
CA GLY A 197 39.65 13.39 17.14
C GLY A 197 38.14 13.42 16.85
N THR A 198 37.46 14.53 17.14
CA THR A 198 36.05 14.73 16.79
C THR A 198 35.77 16.20 16.46
N THR A 199 34.64 16.47 15.81
CA THR A 199 34.22 17.82 15.38
C THR A 199 33.03 18.36 16.19
N PHE A 200 32.58 17.61 17.21
CA PHE A 200 31.48 18.00 18.09
C PHE A 200 31.55 17.26 19.43
N ALA A 201 30.85 17.80 20.44
CA ALA A 201 30.68 17.19 21.74
C ALA A 201 29.20 17.06 22.12
N ARG A 202 28.93 16.35 23.22
CA ARG A 202 27.60 16.26 23.83
C ARG A 202 27.55 17.05 25.13
N ILE A 203 26.50 17.86 25.28
CA ILE A 203 26.19 18.60 26.51
C ILE A 203 24.92 18.04 27.13
N ARG A 204 24.91 17.82 28.44
CA ARG A 204 23.69 17.41 29.13
C ARG A 204 22.70 18.56 29.18
N SER A 205 21.41 18.26 29.09
CA SER A 205 20.36 19.29 29.06
C SER A 205 20.35 20.19 30.31
N ASP A 206 20.71 19.64 31.47
CA ASP A 206 20.86 20.35 32.75
C ASP A 206 22.12 21.23 32.84
N SER A 207 23.06 21.06 31.92
CA SER A 207 24.34 21.78 31.89
C SER A 207 24.38 22.88 30.81
N ILE A 208 23.26 23.11 30.11
CA ILE A 208 23.14 24.15 29.09
C ILE A 208 22.92 25.51 29.79
N PRO A 209 23.79 26.51 29.55
CA PRO A 209 23.60 27.85 30.13
C PRO A 209 22.31 28.50 29.68
N ALA A 210 21.72 29.32 30.54
CA ALA A 210 20.60 30.19 30.18
C ALA A 210 21.07 31.37 29.30
N HIS A 211 20.13 32.02 28.61
CA HIS A 211 20.34 33.26 27.85
C HIS A 211 21.45 33.20 26.77
N LEU A 212 21.53 32.08 26.04
CA LEU A 212 22.42 31.96 24.88
C LEU A 212 21.94 32.85 23.72
N SER A 213 22.87 33.50 23.02
CA SER A 213 22.56 34.22 21.79
C SER A 213 22.32 33.24 20.65
N GLN A 214 21.27 33.47 19.87
CA GLN A 214 20.95 32.64 18.71
C GLN A 214 21.98 32.87 17.60
N ILE A 215 22.32 31.82 16.84
CA ILE A 215 23.12 31.98 15.63
C ILE A 215 22.25 32.67 14.57
N PRO A 216 22.72 33.75 13.91
CA PRO A 216 21.93 34.46 12.91
C PRO A 216 21.27 33.52 11.90
N GLY A 217 19.98 33.72 11.65
CA GLY A 217 19.19 32.90 10.72
C GLY A 217 18.82 31.49 11.21
N CYS A 218 19.41 30.98 12.28
CA CYS A 218 19.24 29.58 12.72
C CYS A 218 18.26 29.46 13.88
N LYS A 219 17.07 28.88 13.68
CA LYS A 219 16.03 28.77 14.73
C LYS A 219 16.41 27.86 15.91
N ASN A 220 17.17 26.80 15.63
CA ASN A 220 17.46 25.75 16.62
C ASN A 220 18.89 25.81 17.18
N ALA A 221 19.69 26.82 16.79
CA ALA A 221 21.10 26.87 17.12
C ALA A 221 21.47 28.16 17.86
N SER A 222 22.33 28.02 18.87
CA SER A 222 22.78 29.14 19.70
C SER A 222 24.29 29.09 19.88
N LYS A 223 24.92 30.27 19.95
CA LYS A 223 26.33 30.41 20.27
C LYS A 223 26.57 30.01 21.73
N ILE A 224 27.63 29.24 21.97
CA ILE A 224 28.00 28.74 23.30
C ILE A 224 29.51 28.72 23.44
N TYR A 225 30.02 29.00 24.64
CA TYR A 225 31.43 28.86 24.98
C TYR A 225 31.60 27.65 25.88
N PHE A 226 32.49 26.74 25.56
CA PHE A 226 32.56 25.45 26.26
C PHE A 226 33.97 24.87 26.29
N GLN A 227 34.18 23.95 27.22
CA GLN A 227 35.36 23.11 27.33
C GLN A 227 34.91 21.65 27.33
N THR A 228 35.65 20.80 26.63
CA THR A 228 35.34 19.38 26.51
C THR A 228 36.33 18.52 27.28
N GLY A 229 35.84 17.41 27.82
CA GLY A 229 36.69 16.30 28.25
C GLY A 229 37.23 15.51 27.04
N PRO A 230 37.98 14.43 27.29
CA PRO A 230 38.57 13.60 26.24
C PRO A 230 37.49 12.94 25.36
N TYR A 231 37.81 12.73 24.08
CA TYR A 231 37.03 11.92 23.15
C TYR A 231 37.22 10.43 23.46
N ASP A 232 36.40 9.92 24.36
CA ASP A 232 36.53 8.56 24.91
C ASP A 232 35.17 7.84 24.99
N TYR A 233 35.20 6.54 25.23
CA TYR A 233 34.03 5.68 25.34
C TYR A 233 33.23 5.98 26.61
N GLN A 234 31.95 6.25 26.43
CA GLN A 234 30.99 6.54 27.49
C GLN A 234 29.92 5.45 27.56
N ASP A 235 29.45 5.14 28.77
CA ASP A 235 28.42 4.12 28.99
C ASP A 235 27.05 4.62 28.51
N VAL A 236 26.37 3.79 27.72
CA VAL A 236 25.02 4.04 27.21
C VAL A 236 24.13 2.85 27.58
N ARG A 237 22.85 3.12 27.92
CA ARG A 237 21.87 2.11 28.36
C ARG A 237 22.39 1.23 29.53
N GLY A 238 22.85 1.87 30.60
CA GLY A 238 23.33 1.15 31.79
C GLY A 238 24.60 0.31 31.57
N GLY A 239 25.42 0.68 30.57
CA GLY A 239 26.68 0.00 30.26
C GLY A 239 26.54 -1.20 29.32
N PHE A 240 25.37 -1.37 28.66
CA PHE A 240 25.16 -2.38 27.63
C PHE A 240 25.92 -2.05 26.32
N LEU A 241 26.04 -0.76 26.00
CA LEU A 241 26.80 -0.25 24.86
C LEU A 241 27.77 0.82 25.35
N ARG A 242 28.94 0.93 24.72
CA ARG A 242 29.83 2.07 24.91
C ARG A 242 29.98 2.83 23.59
N ILE A 243 29.69 4.12 23.61
CA ILE A 243 29.79 4.98 22.43
C ILE A 243 30.87 6.03 22.67
N LYS A 244 31.77 6.20 21.71
CA LYS A 244 32.83 7.20 21.76
C LYS A 244 32.27 8.60 21.49
N TYR A 245 32.38 9.51 22.46
CA TYR A 245 32.04 10.93 22.27
C TYR A 245 32.67 11.82 23.35
N ALA A 246 33.00 13.05 22.97
CA ALA A 246 33.48 14.06 23.91
C ALA A 246 32.30 14.65 24.70
N ARG A 247 32.48 14.87 26.00
CA ARG A 247 31.49 15.50 26.87
C ARG A 247 31.89 16.94 27.16
N VAL A 248 30.93 17.85 27.09
CA VAL A 248 31.12 19.20 27.62
C VAL A 248 31.22 19.10 29.14
N ILE A 249 32.33 19.60 29.70
CA ILE A 249 32.61 19.61 31.15
C ILE A 249 32.34 20.98 31.78
N ARG A 250 32.47 22.05 31.00
CA ARG A 250 32.16 23.43 31.40
C ARG A 250 31.56 24.17 30.22
N ALA A 251 30.52 24.97 30.46
CA ALA A 251 29.85 25.77 29.46
C ALA A 251 29.44 27.14 30.01
N SER A 252 29.42 28.16 29.15
CA SER A 252 29.05 29.53 29.46
C SER A 252 28.35 30.19 28.26
N ALA A 253 27.48 31.17 28.54
CA ALA A 253 26.89 32.04 27.53
C ALA A 253 27.85 33.15 27.06
N LYS A 254 28.91 33.42 27.83
CA LYS A 254 29.91 34.46 27.56
C LYS A 254 31.33 33.87 27.45
N PRO A 255 32.26 34.54 26.74
CA PRO A 255 33.66 34.14 26.72
C PRO A 255 34.22 34.03 28.15
N ALA A 256 35.05 33.04 28.38
CA ALA A 256 35.82 32.88 29.61
C ALA A 256 37.11 32.10 29.33
N ASP A 257 38.13 32.28 30.16
CA ASP A 257 39.45 31.67 29.98
C ASP A 257 39.36 30.14 29.86
N GLY A 258 39.92 29.59 28.78
CA GLY A 258 39.93 28.16 28.50
C GLY A 258 38.62 27.59 27.92
N LEU A 259 37.66 28.44 27.56
CA LEU A 259 36.48 28.04 26.76
C LEU A 259 36.68 28.37 25.28
N ILE A 260 36.28 27.47 24.41
CA ILE A 260 36.20 27.70 22.96
C ILE A 260 34.77 28.04 22.56
N GLU A 261 34.61 28.86 21.53
CA GLU A 261 33.32 29.19 20.94
C GLU A 261 32.84 28.07 20.01
N GLY A 262 31.54 27.76 20.01
CA GLY A 262 30.92 26.91 18.99
C GLY A 262 29.40 27.04 19.00
N ALA A 263 28.72 26.02 18.47
CA ALA A 263 27.28 26.04 18.25
C ALA A 263 26.56 24.95 19.04
N LEU A 264 25.71 25.33 19.99
CA LEU A 264 24.71 24.45 20.58
C LEU A 264 23.63 24.17 19.54
N VAL A 265 23.36 22.91 19.24
CA VAL A 265 22.34 22.49 18.28
C VAL A 265 21.22 21.75 19.00
N ARG A 266 20.02 22.32 19.00
CA ARG A 266 18.83 21.69 19.59
C ARG A 266 18.16 20.80 18.55
N SER A 267 18.04 19.51 18.85
CA SER A 267 17.43 18.54 17.93
C SER A 267 15.93 18.30 18.15
N GLY A 268 15.24 19.21 18.86
CA GLY A 268 13.83 19.06 19.24
C GLY A 268 13.57 18.18 20.47
N PRO A 269 12.33 18.20 21.00
CA PRO A 269 11.93 17.46 22.19
C PRO A 269 11.79 15.96 21.90
N MET A 270 12.21 15.11 22.84
CA MET A 270 12.01 13.66 22.77
C MET A 270 11.99 13.06 24.18
N ALA A 271 11.07 12.13 24.43
CA ALA A 271 10.97 11.44 25.71
C ALA A 271 12.31 10.77 26.08
N SER A 272 12.76 10.95 27.31
CA SER A 272 14.05 10.45 27.81
C SER A 272 15.31 11.04 27.18
N LYS A 273 15.22 12.09 26.35
CA LYS A 273 16.40 12.82 25.88
C LYS A 273 17.09 13.52 27.06
N ARG A 274 18.43 13.40 27.12
CA ARG A 274 19.25 13.94 28.21
C ARG A 274 20.38 14.85 27.75
N SER A 275 20.58 15.00 26.44
CA SER A 275 21.70 15.76 25.90
C SER A 275 21.41 16.37 24.53
N GLU A 276 22.11 17.45 24.22
CA GLU A 276 22.22 18.07 22.90
C GLU A 276 23.64 17.95 22.36
N ALA A 277 23.84 18.32 21.10
CA ALA A 277 25.16 18.41 20.50
C ALA A 277 25.69 19.84 20.57
N VAL A 278 27.01 19.97 20.71
CA VAL A 278 27.75 21.23 20.55
C VAL A 278 28.77 21.03 19.45
N ILE A 279 28.59 21.71 18.33
CA ILE A 279 29.49 21.67 17.18
C ILE A 279 30.65 22.64 17.41
N TYR A 280 31.86 22.17 17.11
CA TYR A 280 33.11 22.93 17.29
C TYR A 280 33.19 24.11 16.31
N PRO A 281 34.04 25.13 16.55
CA PRO A 281 34.11 26.30 15.67
C PRO A 281 34.45 25.90 14.23
N PRO A 282 34.02 26.67 13.21
CA PRO A 282 34.34 26.39 11.82
C PRO A 282 35.86 26.34 11.60
N ASP A 283 36.28 25.45 10.71
CA ASP A 283 37.65 25.37 10.23
C ASP A 283 37.77 26.19 8.95
N ASP A 284 38.27 27.42 9.08
CA ASP A 284 38.44 28.34 7.95
C ASP A 284 39.54 27.89 6.98
N GLN A 285 40.42 26.97 7.41
CA GLN A 285 41.49 26.40 6.60
C GLN A 285 41.08 25.09 5.91
N ALA A 286 39.97 24.49 6.31
CA ALA A 286 39.46 23.27 5.67
C ALA A 286 38.82 23.57 4.31
N GLU A 287 39.02 22.64 3.37
CA GLU A 287 38.35 22.67 2.08
C GLU A 287 36.83 22.60 2.24
N LEU A 288 36.11 23.39 1.43
CA LEU A 288 34.66 23.35 1.38
C LEU A 288 34.18 22.07 0.70
N ILE A 289 33.28 21.34 1.37
CA ILE A 289 32.67 20.14 0.80
C ILE A 289 31.41 20.57 0.04
N ARG A 290 31.45 20.53 -1.29
CA ARG A 290 30.26 20.81 -2.12
C ARG A 290 29.15 19.82 -1.82
N ILE A 291 27.91 20.31 -1.70
CA ILE A 291 26.71 19.46 -1.58
C ILE A 291 26.11 19.29 -2.99
N PRO A 292 26.10 18.08 -3.55
CA PRO A 292 25.47 17.81 -4.83
C PRO A 292 23.96 18.08 -4.85
N ASP A 293 23.42 18.50 -5.99
CA ASP A 293 22.01 18.86 -6.17
C ASP A 293 21.05 17.70 -5.90
N ASP A 294 21.44 16.47 -6.21
CA ASP A 294 20.66 15.27 -5.92
C ASP A 294 20.55 15.01 -4.41
N LEU A 295 21.60 15.29 -3.63
CA LEU A 295 21.53 15.21 -2.16
C LEU A 295 20.69 16.36 -1.57
N ILE A 296 20.74 17.56 -2.16
CA ILE A 296 19.87 18.69 -1.80
C ILE A 296 18.41 18.31 -2.03
N ALA A 297 18.08 17.77 -3.20
CA ALA A 297 16.74 17.31 -3.53
C ALA A 297 16.28 16.22 -2.55
N ALA A 298 17.11 15.19 -2.32
CA ALA A 298 16.82 14.11 -1.37
C ALA A 298 16.70 14.58 0.09
N TYR A 299 17.35 15.69 0.46
CA TYR A 299 17.19 16.31 1.78
C TYR A 299 15.87 17.09 1.89
N ARG A 300 15.53 17.89 0.88
CA ARG A 300 14.26 18.66 0.86
C ARG A 300 13.05 17.74 0.92
N ASP A 301 13.09 16.64 0.17
CA ASP A 301 11.97 15.70 0.04
C ASP A 301 11.61 14.95 1.35
N GLN A 302 12.50 15.00 2.35
CA GLN A 302 12.31 14.32 3.64
C GLN A 302 12.09 15.25 4.83
N ILE A 303 12.04 16.58 4.60
CA ILE A 303 11.78 17.56 5.66
C ILE A 303 10.37 17.30 6.21
N SER A 304 10.28 16.93 7.49
CA SER A 304 8.97 16.78 8.14
C SER A 304 8.43 18.11 8.65
N GLN A 305 7.13 18.18 8.92
CA GLN A 305 6.51 19.39 9.50
C GLN A 305 7.17 19.80 10.83
N GLU A 306 7.59 18.82 11.65
CA GLU A 306 8.32 19.09 12.89
C GLU A 306 9.72 19.67 12.62
N GLN A 307 10.39 19.19 11.56
CA GLN A 307 11.69 19.74 11.15
C GLN A 307 11.53 21.15 10.57
N GLU A 308 10.49 21.42 9.80
CA GLU A 308 10.17 22.75 9.30
C GLU A 308 9.87 23.72 10.44
N SER A 309 9.12 23.30 11.46
CA SER A 309 8.88 24.09 12.66
C SER A 309 10.19 24.40 13.40
N LEU A 310 11.05 23.39 13.56
CA LEU A 310 12.32 23.49 14.28
C LEU A 310 13.40 24.32 13.54
N LEU A 311 13.51 24.16 12.23
CA LEU A 311 14.63 24.67 11.40
C LEU A 311 14.18 25.76 10.42
N GLY A 312 12.92 25.75 9.99
CA GLY A 312 12.37 26.54 8.88
C GLY A 312 12.18 25.72 7.59
N LYS A 313 11.52 26.31 6.58
CA LYS A 313 11.18 25.67 5.28
C LYS A 313 12.37 25.02 4.57
N GLY A 314 13.55 25.65 4.63
CA GLY A 314 14.78 25.12 4.02
C GLY A 314 15.48 24.02 4.82
N GLY A 315 14.97 23.65 6.00
CA GLY A 315 15.64 22.72 6.89
C GLY A 315 17.03 23.22 7.27
N VAL A 316 18.07 22.43 7.03
CA VAL A 316 19.46 22.84 7.29
C VAL A 316 20.04 23.74 6.20
N LEU A 317 19.43 23.86 5.01
CA LEU A 317 20.00 24.57 3.87
C LEU A 317 19.89 26.09 4.03
N ARG A 318 20.77 26.66 4.85
CA ARG A 318 20.87 28.08 5.14
C ARG A 318 22.31 28.40 5.57
N ASP A 319 22.87 29.50 5.08
CA ASP A 319 24.21 29.96 5.49
C ASP A 319 24.34 30.04 7.03
N GLY A 320 25.43 29.48 7.56
CA GLY A 320 25.74 29.43 9.00
C GLY A 320 25.02 28.32 9.78
N GLN A 321 24.08 27.59 9.19
CA GLN A 321 23.33 26.55 9.89
C GLN A 321 24.21 25.35 10.25
N PRO A 322 24.28 24.95 11.54
CA PRO A 322 25.07 23.80 11.92
C PRO A 322 24.45 22.50 11.37
N VAL A 323 25.31 21.60 10.90
CA VAL A 323 24.92 20.39 10.18
C VAL A 323 25.80 19.19 10.55
N PHE A 324 25.23 18.00 10.55
CA PHE A 324 25.95 16.73 10.60
C PHE A 324 26.08 16.16 9.20
N TYR A 325 27.21 15.52 8.89
CA TYR A 325 27.44 14.90 7.60
C TYR A 325 28.24 13.61 7.73
N LEU A 326 28.06 12.72 6.75
CA LEU A 326 28.79 11.46 6.65
C LEU A 326 29.64 11.47 5.39
N MET A 327 30.90 11.09 5.52
CA MET A 327 31.84 10.90 4.41
C MET A 327 32.18 9.42 4.29
N GLU A 328 32.17 8.89 3.07
CA GLU A 328 32.67 7.55 2.72
C GLU A 328 33.61 7.72 1.53
N ASN A 329 34.84 7.16 1.61
CA ASN A 329 35.84 7.23 0.53
C ASN A 329 36.11 8.64 -0.02
N GLY A 330 36.12 9.65 0.84
CA GLY A 330 36.34 11.06 0.46
C GLY A 330 35.13 11.76 -0.16
N GLN A 331 33.98 11.08 -0.30
CA GLN A 331 32.77 11.64 -0.87
C GLN A 331 31.70 11.89 0.19
N LEU A 332 30.92 12.96 0.01
CA LEU A 332 29.77 13.26 0.85
C LEU A 332 28.66 12.25 0.57
N VAL A 333 28.30 11.45 1.58
CA VAL A 333 27.21 10.47 1.49
C VAL A 333 25.87 11.13 1.71
N PHE A 334 25.77 11.89 2.81
CA PHE A 334 24.56 12.62 3.17
C PHE A 334 24.81 13.62 4.30
N PHE A 335 23.82 14.47 4.56
CA PHE A 335 23.83 15.50 5.60
C PHE A 335 22.46 15.70 6.26
N GLY A 336 22.44 16.26 7.47
CA GLY A 336 21.20 16.57 8.18
C GLY A 336 21.39 17.16 9.57
N HIS A 337 20.30 17.56 10.21
CA HIS A 337 20.33 18.26 11.50
C HIS A 337 20.61 17.37 12.73
N THR A 338 20.68 16.03 12.57
CA THR A 338 20.97 15.08 13.66
C THR A 338 21.99 14.04 13.23
N MET A 339 22.77 13.52 14.20
CA MET A 339 23.75 12.45 13.93
C MET A 339 23.13 11.22 13.28
N MET A 340 21.98 10.76 13.79
CA MET A 340 21.29 9.58 13.27
C MET A 340 20.31 9.99 12.16
N MET A 341 20.82 10.61 11.10
CA MET A 341 20.03 11.14 9.97
C MET A 341 19.47 10.04 9.06
N ARG A 342 18.54 10.38 8.15
CA ARG A 342 18.20 9.46 7.06
C ARG A 342 19.38 9.40 6.09
N LEU A 343 19.65 8.24 5.51
CA LEU A 343 20.67 8.04 4.48
C LEU A 343 19.98 7.66 3.16
N PRO A 344 20.55 8.02 2.00
CA PRO A 344 20.12 7.46 0.73
C PRO A 344 20.45 5.96 0.68
N TYR A 345 19.58 5.19 0.04
CA TYR A 345 19.93 3.85 -0.42
C TYR A 345 21.03 3.91 -1.49
N GLN A 346 21.73 2.79 -1.68
CA GLN A 346 22.81 2.70 -2.67
C GLN A 346 22.29 2.63 -4.11
N HIS A 347 21.06 2.14 -4.29
CA HIS A 347 20.45 1.94 -5.60
C HIS A 347 19.03 2.51 -5.66
N LYS A 348 18.62 2.92 -6.86
CA LYS A 348 17.28 3.41 -7.16
C LYS A 348 16.32 2.23 -7.30
N PRO A 349 15.01 2.38 -7.03
CA PRO A 349 14.04 1.32 -7.26
C PRO A 349 14.09 0.75 -8.68
N ILE A 350 14.31 1.57 -9.71
CA ILE A 350 14.43 1.10 -11.11
C ILE A 350 15.58 0.09 -11.33
N ASN A 351 16.64 0.12 -10.50
CA ASN A 351 17.72 -0.86 -10.58
C ASN A 351 17.29 -2.27 -10.15
N PHE A 352 16.15 -2.41 -9.47
CA PHE A 352 15.52 -3.67 -9.08
C PHE A 352 14.52 -4.19 -10.13
N VAL A 353 14.55 -3.60 -11.33
CA VAL A 353 13.89 -4.12 -12.53
C VAL A 353 14.99 -4.56 -13.51
N PRO A 354 15.07 -5.85 -13.88
CA PRO A 354 16.02 -6.34 -14.87
C PRO A 354 15.98 -5.50 -16.15
N ASN A 355 17.14 -5.24 -16.74
CA ASN A 355 17.25 -4.30 -17.85
C ASN A 355 16.39 -4.72 -19.05
N GLU A 356 16.35 -6.02 -19.34
CA GLU A 356 15.60 -6.61 -20.45
C GLU A 356 14.08 -6.53 -20.26
N LEU A 357 13.60 -6.15 -19.07
CA LEU A 357 12.17 -5.90 -18.82
C LEU A 357 11.77 -4.42 -18.97
N ARG A 358 12.71 -3.52 -19.26
CA ARG A 358 12.47 -2.07 -19.26
C ARG A 358 13.10 -1.30 -20.42
N ARG A 359 13.61 -2.03 -21.41
CA ARG A 359 14.20 -1.48 -22.64
C ARG A 359 13.17 -0.64 -23.39
N GLU A 360 13.53 0.60 -23.71
CA GLU A 360 12.61 1.53 -24.37
C GLU A 360 12.37 1.14 -25.83
N GLU A 361 13.40 0.60 -26.48
CA GLU A 361 13.38 0.16 -27.87
C GLU A 361 12.38 -0.98 -28.11
N ASP A 362 12.15 -1.85 -27.13
CA ASP A 362 11.21 -2.96 -27.24
C ASP A 362 9.78 -2.41 -27.36
N LEU A 363 9.04 -2.84 -28.39
CA LEU A 363 7.63 -2.52 -28.57
C LEU A 363 6.79 -3.64 -27.97
N ASP A 364 5.85 -3.31 -27.09
CA ASP A 364 4.90 -4.29 -26.53
C ASP A 364 3.46 -4.07 -27.00
N LEU A 365 2.57 -4.99 -26.65
CA LEU A 365 1.18 -4.97 -27.10
C LEU A 365 0.39 -3.78 -26.51
N ALA A 366 0.69 -3.37 -25.27
CA ALA A 366 0.05 -2.21 -24.67
C ALA A 366 0.44 -0.92 -25.41
N GLU A 367 1.72 -0.75 -25.75
CA GLU A 367 2.19 0.34 -26.59
C GLU A 367 1.59 0.32 -27.99
N ALA A 368 1.49 -0.85 -28.63
CA ALA A 368 0.88 -0.99 -29.95
C ALA A 368 -0.58 -0.50 -29.98
N ILE A 369 -1.35 -0.75 -28.92
CA ILE A 369 -2.78 -0.39 -28.83
C ILE A 369 -2.97 1.05 -28.34
N PHE A 370 -2.30 1.41 -27.25
CA PHE A 370 -2.50 2.67 -26.54
C PHE A 370 -1.57 3.78 -27.03
N GLY A 371 -0.59 3.49 -27.88
CA GLY A 371 0.39 4.45 -28.35
C GLY A 371 1.52 4.73 -27.36
N TYR A 372 2.55 5.40 -27.85
CA TYR A 372 3.80 5.69 -27.15
C TYR A 372 4.53 6.91 -27.71
N SER A 373 5.47 7.42 -26.92
CA SER A 373 6.46 8.41 -27.32
C SER A 373 7.79 8.05 -26.65
N LYS A 374 8.77 7.64 -27.45
CA LYS A 374 10.11 7.23 -27.02
C LYS A 374 11.08 8.42 -27.01
N SER A 375 12.20 8.29 -26.30
CA SER A 375 13.29 9.29 -26.28
C SER A 375 14.18 9.24 -27.52
N GLN A 376 14.28 8.04 -28.12
CA GLN A 376 14.93 7.58 -29.36
C GLN A 376 14.11 7.72 -30.66
N GLY A 377 14.76 7.81 -31.84
CA GLY A 377 14.21 7.42 -33.14
C GLY A 377 13.48 8.50 -33.95
N GLU A 378 12.97 8.10 -35.12
CA GLU A 378 12.14 8.89 -36.04
C GLU A 378 10.89 8.11 -36.49
N GLY A 379 9.84 8.80 -36.91
CA GLY A 379 8.59 8.17 -37.37
C GLY A 379 7.99 7.21 -36.34
N LYS A 380 7.57 6.01 -36.79
CA LYS A 380 7.04 4.96 -35.90
C LYS A 380 8.05 4.51 -34.84
N ALA A 381 9.36 4.59 -35.10
CA ALA A 381 10.36 4.27 -34.07
C ALA A 381 10.39 5.30 -32.93
N ARG A 382 9.95 6.54 -33.18
CA ARG A 382 9.85 7.62 -32.18
C ARG A 382 8.53 7.62 -31.45
N ALA A 383 7.43 7.64 -32.19
CA ALA A 383 6.11 7.86 -31.64
C ALA A 383 5.05 7.19 -32.51
N TYR A 384 3.98 6.76 -31.86
CA TYR A 384 2.85 6.13 -32.51
C TYR A 384 1.57 6.49 -31.75
N ALA A 385 0.56 7.01 -32.44
CA ALA A 385 -0.66 7.46 -31.78
C ALA A 385 -1.51 6.27 -31.30
N SER A 386 -2.32 6.51 -30.27
CA SER A 386 -3.30 5.52 -29.79
C SER A 386 -4.29 5.16 -30.89
N ARG A 387 -4.58 3.87 -31.05
CA ARG A 387 -5.63 3.38 -31.96
C ARG A 387 -6.98 3.17 -31.27
N ILE A 388 -7.06 3.57 -30.00
CA ILE A 388 -8.30 3.53 -29.23
C ILE A 388 -8.61 4.90 -28.63
N PHE A 389 -9.91 5.20 -28.52
CA PHE A 389 -10.46 6.41 -27.94
C PHE A 389 -11.49 6.02 -26.88
N VAL A 390 -11.25 6.45 -25.64
CA VAL A 390 -12.08 6.07 -24.50
C VAL A 390 -12.89 7.27 -24.04
N CYS A 391 -14.21 7.18 -24.13
CA CYS A 391 -15.11 8.24 -23.70
C CYS A 391 -15.35 8.22 -22.18
N ASP A 392 -15.81 9.35 -21.64
CA ASP A 392 -16.33 9.43 -20.28
C ASP A 392 -17.53 8.49 -20.08
N ALA A 393 -17.65 7.91 -18.88
CA ALA A 393 -18.85 7.20 -18.49
C ALA A 393 -19.88 8.15 -17.89
N LEU A 394 -21.05 8.17 -18.52
CA LEU A 394 -22.18 9.01 -18.19
C LEU A 394 -23.16 8.23 -17.32
N LEU A 395 -23.68 8.87 -16.27
CA LEU A 395 -24.71 8.28 -15.42
C LEU A 395 -25.95 7.89 -16.27
N GLU A 396 -26.48 6.68 -16.08
CA GLU A 396 -27.75 6.32 -16.74
C GLU A 396 -28.90 7.16 -16.16
N PRO A 397 -29.82 7.67 -17.01
CA PRO A 397 -30.92 8.50 -16.56
C PRO A 397 -31.91 7.71 -15.68
N GLY A 398 -32.61 8.42 -14.79
CA GLY A 398 -33.70 7.84 -13.98
C GLY A 398 -33.25 7.08 -12.72
N GLN A 399 -32.00 7.20 -12.30
CA GLN A 399 -31.49 6.62 -11.05
C GLN A 399 -31.66 7.61 -9.87
N SER A 400 -32.26 7.17 -8.77
CA SER A 400 -32.30 7.91 -7.49
C SER A 400 -31.24 7.40 -6.51
N ASP A 401 -30.99 8.15 -5.43
CA ASP A 401 -30.16 7.70 -4.30
C ASP A 401 -28.74 7.26 -4.68
N ILE A 402 -28.15 7.98 -5.66
CA ILE A 402 -26.85 7.64 -6.24
C ILE A 402 -25.65 7.87 -5.30
N TRP A 403 -25.86 8.45 -4.11
CA TRP A 403 -24.79 8.80 -3.18
C TRP A 403 -24.74 7.83 -2.00
N LEU A 404 -23.54 7.48 -1.54
CA LEU A 404 -23.35 6.60 -0.39
C LEU A 404 -23.92 7.19 0.91
N ALA A 405 -23.90 8.52 1.03
CA ALA A 405 -24.43 9.27 2.16
C ALA A 405 -24.97 10.62 1.68
N ALA A 406 -25.91 11.20 2.45
CA ALA A 406 -26.45 12.53 2.18
C ALA A 406 -25.36 13.62 2.27
N GLU A 407 -24.54 13.55 3.33
CA GLU A 407 -23.43 14.47 3.59
C GLU A 407 -22.07 13.87 3.17
N PRO A 408 -21.05 14.71 2.90
CA PRO A 408 -19.69 14.24 2.64
C PRO A 408 -19.14 13.35 3.77
N VAL A 409 -18.51 12.24 3.38
CA VAL A 409 -17.85 11.30 4.28
C VAL A 409 -16.44 11.79 4.57
N VAL A 410 -16.02 11.71 5.83
CA VAL A 410 -14.62 11.90 6.22
C VAL A 410 -13.99 10.51 6.36
N PRO A 411 -13.13 10.07 5.42
CA PRO A 411 -12.56 8.75 5.50
C PRO A 411 -11.53 8.62 6.63
N LYS A 412 -11.41 7.42 7.21
CA LYS A 412 -10.33 7.04 8.15
C LYS A 412 -8.98 7.34 7.53
N ILE A 413 -8.01 7.90 8.25
CA ILE A 413 -6.68 8.15 7.68
C ILE A 413 -6.00 6.81 7.35
N LEU A 414 -5.89 6.51 6.05
CA LEU A 414 -5.11 5.38 5.56
C LEU A 414 -3.78 5.92 5.05
N GLY A 415 -2.71 5.67 5.81
CA GLY A 415 -1.37 6.08 5.41
C GLY A 415 -1.04 5.61 3.99
N SER A 416 -0.43 6.47 3.18
CA SER A 416 0.07 6.05 1.88
C SER A 416 1.21 5.04 2.05
N PRO A 417 1.16 3.88 1.40
CA PRO A 417 2.22 2.90 1.54
C PRO A 417 3.51 3.47 0.95
N LYS A 418 4.56 3.52 1.76
CA LYS A 418 5.84 4.11 1.36
C LYS A 418 6.72 3.04 0.70
N PRO A 419 7.45 3.36 -0.39
CA PRO A 419 8.45 2.47 -0.97
C PRO A 419 9.52 2.00 0.03
N THR A 420 9.69 2.73 1.14
CA THR A 420 10.57 2.37 2.27
C THR A 420 10.03 1.23 3.15
N THR A 421 8.78 0.79 2.95
CA THR A 421 8.27 -0.52 3.38
C THR A 421 8.76 -1.59 2.39
N PHE A 422 10.07 -1.58 2.13
CA PHE A 422 10.71 -2.33 1.05
C PHE A 422 10.42 -3.84 1.13
N GLN A 423 10.19 -4.38 2.33
CA GLN A 423 9.91 -5.80 2.52
C GLN A 423 8.57 -6.25 1.92
N HIS A 424 7.68 -5.30 1.59
CA HIS A 424 6.47 -5.57 0.81
C HIS A 424 6.68 -5.34 -0.69
N TYR A 425 7.63 -4.51 -1.10
CA TYR A 425 7.81 -4.07 -2.49
C TYR A 425 8.92 -4.83 -3.23
N LEU A 426 9.82 -5.49 -2.50
CA LEU A 426 10.92 -6.28 -3.03
C LEU A 426 10.71 -7.76 -2.70
N THR A 427 11.13 -8.65 -3.59
CA THR A 427 11.13 -10.11 -3.36
C THR A 427 11.99 -10.46 -2.14
N GLN A 428 11.49 -11.33 -1.26
CA GLN A 428 12.20 -11.77 -0.06
C GLN A 428 12.48 -13.27 -0.21
N ARG A 429 13.74 -13.68 -0.04
CA ARG A 429 14.14 -15.10 -0.14
C ARG A 429 14.03 -15.84 1.21
N THR A 430 14.11 -15.08 2.30
CA THR A 430 14.14 -15.56 3.69
C THR A 430 13.14 -14.76 4.54
N PRO A 431 11.83 -14.94 4.30
CA PRO A 431 10.81 -14.13 4.94
C PRO A 431 10.71 -14.41 6.45
N ASP A 432 10.84 -15.68 6.83
CA ASP A 432 10.68 -16.15 8.20
C ASP A 432 11.94 -15.91 9.05
N PRO A 433 11.79 -15.67 10.37
CA PRO A 433 12.93 -15.54 11.27
C PRO A 433 13.75 -16.82 11.33
N GLN A 434 15.08 -16.68 11.28
CA GLN A 434 16.03 -17.78 11.40
C GLN A 434 16.69 -17.78 12.78
N GLU A 435 16.81 -18.96 13.39
CA GLU A 435 17.59 -19.15 14.61
C GLU A 435 19.08 -19.28 14.24
N GLN A 436 19.93 -18.39 14.76
CA GLN A 436 21.38 -18.47 14.53
C GLN A 436 22.17 -18.79 15.80
N GLU A 437 21.83 -18.16 16.92
CA GLU A 437 22.58 -18.28 18.19
C GLU A 437 21.63 -18.39 19.37
N ARG A 438 22.15 -18.65 20.57
CA ARG A 438 21.43 -18.43 21.82
C ARG A 438 21.83 -17.09 22.43
N ASP A 439 20.88 -16.38 23.01
CA ASP A 439 21.16 -15.19 23.80
C ASP A 439 21.87 -15.55 25.12
N ARG A 440 22.27 -14.53 25.89
CA ARG A 440 22.97 -14.71 27.17
C ARG A 440 22.14 -15.48 28.22
N ASN A 441 20.84 -15.61 28.01
CA ASN A 441 19.91 -16.31 28.89
C ASN A 441 19.54 -17.70 28.34
N GLY A 442 20.17 -18.14 27.24
CA GLY A 442 19.91 -19.44 26.60
C GLY A 442 18.74 -19.46 25.61
N ASN A 443 18.04 -18.34 25.37
CA ASN A 443 16.91 -18.28 24.44
C ASN A 443 17.40 -18.20 22.99
N PRO A 444 16.66 -18.75 22.01
CA PRO A 444 17.01 -18.60 20.59
C PRO A 444 17.02 -17.13 20.17
N LYS A 445 18.12 -16.71 19.54
CA LYS A 445 18.27 -15.39 18.91
C LYS A 445 17.79 -15.49 17.47
N LEU A 446 16.64 -14.88 17.22
CA LEU A 446 16.01 -14.81 15.90
C LEU A 446 16.60 -13.67 15.07
N VAL A 447 17.13 -14.01 13.90
CA VAL A 447 17.62 -13.06 12.89
C VAL A 447 16.59 -12.94 11.78
N ARG A 448 16.34 -11.70 11.36
CA ARG A 448 15.40 -11.38 10.27
C ARG A 448 16.18 -10.75 9.13
N GLU A 449 16.43 -11.55 8.10
CA GLU A 449 17.07 -11.09 6.86
C GLU A 449 16.05 -10.38 5.98
N ARG A 450 16.43 -9.21 5.45
CA ARG A 450 15.52 -8.31 4.75
C ARG A 450 16.22 -7.71 3.55
N ASN A 451 15.82 -8.16 2.36
CA ASN A 451 16.29 -7.61 1.09
C ASN A 451 15.69 -6.21 0.92
N ASP A 452 16.55 -5.20 0.87
CA ASP A 452 16.22 -3.79 0.70
C ASP A 452 16.89 -3.24 -0.57
N TYR A 453 16.88 -1.91 -0.78
CA TYR A 453 17.46 -1.29 -1.97
C TYR A 453 19.01 -1.19 -1.93
N THR A 454 19.70 -2.15 -1.31
CA THR A 454 21.17 -2.20 -1.22
C THR A 454 21.83 -3.09 -2.27
N ASP A 455 21.15 -4.12 -2.79
CA ASP A 455 21.75 -5.02 -3.77
C ASP A 455 20.72 -5.55 -4.79
N PRO A 456 20.73 -5.04 -6.04
CA PRO A 456 19.80 -5.46 -7.09
C PRO A 456 20.03 -6.88 -7.61
N THR A 457 21.12 -7.56 -7.24
CA THR A 457 21.39 -8.95 -7.63
C THR A 457 20.65 -9.97 -6.74
N THR A 458 20.27 -9.54 -5.53
CA THR A 458 19.63 -10.41 -4.53
C THR A 458 18.10 -10.37 -4.58
N SER A 459 17.51 -9.32 -5.14
CA SER A 459 16.07 -9.08 -5.15
C SER A 459 15.62 -8.25 -6.35
N VAL A 460 14.34 -8.35 -6.70
CA VAL A 460 13.65 -7.49 -7.67
C VAL A 460 12.39 -6.89 -7.07
N ILE A 461 11.82 -5.88 -7.76
CA ILE A 461 10.49 -5.36 -7.43
C ILE A 461 9.43 -6.46 -7.60
N ARG A 462 8.43 -6.46 -6.72
CA ARG A 462 7.34 -7.45 -6.71
C ARG A 462 6.34 -7.33 -7.86
N GLY A 463 6.41 -6.29 -8.68
CA GLY A 463 5.61 -6.08 -9.89
C GLY A 463 4.45 -5.10 -9.73
N HIS A 464 3.33 -5.33 -10.41
CA HIS A 464 2.21 -4.40 -10.48
C HIS A 464 1.38 -4.46 -9.20
N LYS A 465 1.30 -3.35 -8.49
CA LYS A 465 0.52 -3.24 -7.26
C LYS A 465 -0.97 -3.02 -7.56
N LEU A 466 -1.83 -3.91 -7.06
CA LEU A 466 -3.29 -3.78 -7.12
C LEU A 466 -3.90 -3.89 -5.72
N TYR A 467 -5.07 -3.29 -5.54
CA TYR A 467 -5.82 -3.34 -4.28
C TYR A 467 -6.79 -4.52 -4.26
N TRP A 468 -6.98 -5.11 -3.08
CA TRP A 468 -7.98 -6.15 -2.87
C TRP A 468 -9.40 -5.57 -2.91
N HIS A 469 -10.30 -6.28 -3.58
CA HIS A 469 -11.72 -6.10 -3.34
C HIS A 469 -12.10 -6.59 -1.94
N LYS A 470 -13.10 -5.94 -1.34
CA LYS A 470 -13.49 -6.17 0.07
C LYS A 470 -14.97 -6.49 0.25
N GLY A 471 -15.66 -6.84 -0.84
CA GLY A 471 -17.11 -7.05 -0.84
C GLY A 471 -17.86 -5.75 -0.55
N GLU A 472 -19.02 -5.87 0.09
CA GLU A 472 -19.86 -4.74 0.44
C GLU A 472 -19.15 -3.75 1.36
N ILE A 473 -19.26 -2.46 1.04
CA ILE A 473 -18.66 -1.34 1.78
C ILE A 473 -19.77 -0.37 2.18
N THR A 474 -19.86 -0.11 3.48
CA THR A 474 -20.81 0.81 4.10
C THR A 474 -20.12 2.09 4.56
N VAL A 475 -20.91 3.11 4.96
CA VAL A 475 -20.36 4.33 5.57
C VAL A 475 -19.49 3.99 6.79
N ALA A 476 -19.91 3.04 7.65
CA ALA A 476 -19.17 2.68 8.87
C ALA A 476 -17.78 2.04 8.59
N ASP A 477 -17.64 1.35 7.46
CA ASP A 477 -16.34 0.80 7.04
C ASP A 477 -15.32 1.92 6.77
N VAL A 478 -15.79 3.08 6.29
CA VAL A 478 -14.96 4.12 5.71
C VAL A 478 -14.84 5.35 6.60
N GLN A 479 -15.92 5.75 7.27
CA GLN A 479 -16.05 6.95 8.09
C GLN A 479 -15.08 6.94 9.28
N GLU A 480 -14.38 8.06 9.49
CA GLU A 480 -13.53 8.26 10.65
C GLU A 480 -14.37 8.49 11.92
N ALA A 481 -13.83 8.02 13.05
CA ALA A 481 -14.46 8.19 14.35
C ALA A 481 -14.48 9.67 14.77
N LEU A 482 -15.60 10.12 15.35
CA LEU A 482 -15.84 11.52 15.71
C LEU A 482 -14.80 12.06 16.71
N ASP A 483 -14.36 11.24 17.65
CA ASP A 483 -13.34 11.58 18.64
C ASP A 483 -12.00 11.99 18.00
N LYS A 484 -11.68 11.48 16.82
CA LYS A 484 -10.48 11.88 16.08
C LYS A 484 -10.63 13.17 15.28
N LEU A 485 -11.87 13.61 15.04
CA LEU A 485 -12.16 14.86 14.35
C LEU A 485 -12.30 16.03 15.32
N HIS A 486 -12.42 15.75 16.62
CA HIS A 486 -12.60 16.77 17.65
C HIS A 486 -11.32 17.03 18.47
N ASP A 487 -11.20 18.24 19.03
CA ASP A 487 -10.19 18.64 19.99
C ASP A 487 -10.46 18.05 21.39
N GLU A 488 -9.56 18.26 22.35
CA GLU A 488 -9.71 17.78 23.73
C GLU A 488 -10.95 18.33 24.45
N ARG A 489 -11.57 19.39 23.90
CA ARG A 489 -12.80 20.01 24.41
C ARG A 489 -14.06 19.52 23.69
N GLY A 490 -13.93 18.56 22.77
CA GLY A 490 -15.02 17.99 22.00
C GLY A 490 -15.52 18.87 20.85
N ARG A 491 -14.78 19.94 20.48
CA ARG A 491 -15.10 20.81 19.34
C ARG A 491 -14.40 20.32 18.09
N GLU A 492 -14.96 20.57 16.91
CA GLU A 492 -14.29 20.20 15.66
C GLU A 492 -12.91 20.86 15.54
N LYS A 493 -11.91 20.09 15.10
CA LYS A 493 -10.57 20.61 14.82
C LYS A 493 -10.65 21.61 13.67
N GLU A 494 -10.24 22.86 13.90
CA GLU A 494 -10.22 23.89 12.85
C GLU A 494 -9.06 23.68 11.86
N HIS A 495 -7.90 23.26 12.35
CA HIS A 495 -6.66 23.09 11.57
C HIS A 495 -6.26 21.62 11.43
N ASP A 496 -7.01 20.87 10.63
CA ASP A 496 -6.65 19.51 10.24
C ASP A 496 -5.88 19.49 8.91
N THR A 497 -4.70 18.86 8.93
CA THR A 497 -3.82 18.73 7.75
C THR A 497 -3.82 17.33 7.15
N GLN A 498 -4.47 16.35 7.79
CA GLN A 498 -4.41 14.95 7.40
C GLN A 498 -5.75 14.43 6.88
N HIS A 499 -6.86 14.90 7.44
CA HIS A 499 -8.19 14.49 6.99
C HIS A 499 -8.59 15.20 5.69
N THR A 500 -9.30 14.46 4.85
CA THR A 500 -9.92 14.93 3.61
C THR A 500 -11.42 14.65 3.65
N GLN A 501 -12.16 15.10 2.65
CA GLN A 501 -13.57 14.77 2.48
C GLN A 501 -13.81 14.11 1.12
N MET A 502 -14.89 13.33 1.02
CA MET A 502 -15.33 12.76 -0.25
C MET A 502 -16.84 12.57 -0.28
N ARG A 503 -17.41 12.65 -1.47
CA ARG A 503 -18.81 12.30 -1.75
C ARG A 503 -18.84 11.11 -2.71
N PRO A 504 -18.87 9.87 -2.20
CA PRO A 504 -18.84 8.69 -3.05
C PRO A 504 -20.20 8.40 -3.68
N VAL A 505 -20.17 7.95 -4.94
CA VAL A 505 -21.33 7.32 -5.58
C VAL A 505 -21.55 5.94 -4.94
N ALA A 506 -22.81 5.59 -4.63
CA ALA A 506 -23.20 4.34 -4.00
C ALA A 506 -22.95 3.12 -4.89
N ALA A 507 -23.04 1.91 -4.30
CA ALA A 507 -23.11 0.68 -5.08
C ALA A 507 -24.47 0.55 -5.79
N GLY A 508 -24.53 -0.22 -6.87
CA GLY A 508 -25.73 -0.43 -7.69
C GLY A 508 -25.96 0.63 -8.77
N VAL A 509 -25.22 1.74 -8.74
CA VAL A 509 -25.31 2.83 -9.73
C VAL A 509 -24.67 2.43 -11.04
N ARG A 510 -25.32 2.80 -12.15
CA ARG A 510 -24.96 2.43 -13.53
C ARG A 510 -24.48 3.61 -14.35
N PHE A 511 -23.44 3.38 -15.16
CA PHE A 511 -22.88 4.34 -16.10
C PHE A 511 -22.70 3.72 -17.48
N ARG A 512 -22.89 4.48 -18.57
CA ARG A 512 -22.61 4.07 -19.95
C ARG A 512 -21.42 4.79 -20.53
N TRP A 513 -20.60 4.07 -21.27
CA TRP A 513 -19.44 4.59 -21.97
C TRP A 513 -19.17 3.82 -23.25
N ARG A 514 -18.28 4.37 -24.07
CA ARG A 514 -17.89 3.81 -25.36
C ARG A 514 -16.38 3.84 -25.53
N ILE A 515 -15.86 2.83 -26.23
CA ILE A 515 -14.49 2.76 -26.69
C ILE A 515 -14.53 2.64 -28.21
N HIS A 516 -14.00 3.62 -28.92
CA HIS A 516 -13.80 3.54 -30.36
C HIS A 516 -12.41 2.96 -30.64
N PHE A 517 -12.28 2.12 -31.65
CA PHE A 517 -11.00 1.52 -32.03
C PHE A 517 -10.86 1.40 -33.54
N GLU A 518 -9.61 1.47 -34.01
CA GLU A 518 -9.28 1.45 -35.43
C GLU A 518 -8.13 0.48 -35.71
N ASN A 519 -8.26 -0.28 -36.80
CA ASN A 519 -7.24 -1.20 -37.32
C ASN A 519 -6.60 -2.10 -36.26
N LEU A 520 -7.37 -2.70 -35.35
CA LEU A 520 -6.83 -3.68 -34.39
C LEU A 520 -6.79 -5.08 -35.03
N SER A 521 -5.69 -5.81 -34.83
CA SER A 521 -5.64 -7.25 -35.16
C SER A 521 -6.57 -8.06 -34.23
N MET A 522 -6.74 -9.34 -34.53
CA MET A 522 -7.52 -10.23 -33.67
C MET A 522 -6.97 -10.29 -32.24
N GLU A 523 -5.65 -10.36 -32.08
CA GLU A 523 -4.95 -10.44 -30.80
C GLU A 523 -5.02 -9.10 -30.04
N GLU A 524 -4.93 -7.98 -30.76
CA GLU A 524 -5.01 -6.64 -30.16
C GLU A 524 -6.41 -6.34 -29.64
N LEU A 525 -7.45 -6.64 -30.44
CA LEU A 525 -8.84 -6.54 -30.00
C LEU A 525 -9.14 -7.55 -28.90
N GLY A 526 -8.59 -8.76 -29.00
CA GLY A 526 -8.66 -9.81 -27.99
C GLY A 526 -8.09 -9.37 -26.64
N ALA A 527 -6.97 -8.64 -26.62
CA ALA A 527 -6.38 -8.11 -25.40
C ALA A 527 -7.30 -7.10 -24.69
N LEU A 528 -7.93 -6.19 -25.45
CA LEU A 528 -8.90 -5.24 -24.91
C LEU A 528 -10.15 -5.94 -24.36
N LEU A 529 -10.68 -6.90 -25.12
CA LEU A 529 -11.85 -7.67 -24.72
C LEU A 529 -11.54 -8.54 -23.50
N TRP A 530 -10.38 -9.17 -23.42
CA TRP A 530 -9.92 -9.88 -22.22
C TRP A 530 -9.90 -8.93 -21.02
N ALA A 531 -9.27 -7.75 -21.16
CA ALA A 531 -9.19 -6.76 -20.08
C ALA A 531 -10.58 -6.24 -19.64
N LEU A 532 -11.55 -6.14 -20.55
CA LEU A 532 -12.92 -5.70 -20.25
C LEU A 532 -13.78 -6.80 -19.62
N THR A 533 -13.65 -8.04 -20.10
CA THR A 533 -14.52 -9.17 -19.71
C THR A 533 -13.98 -9.96 -18.52
N LEU A 534 -12.68 -9.90 -18.26
CA LEU A 534 -11.99 -10.65 -17.21
C LEU A 534 -12.34 -12.15 -17.25
N PRO A 535 -12.01 -12.87 -18.33
CA PRO A 535 -12.26 -14.30 -18.40
C PRO A 535 -11.45 -14.95 -17.28
N GLY A 536 -12.13 -15.47 -16.27
CA GLY A 536 -11.51 -16.09 -15.11
C GLY A 536 -12.05 -17.49 -14.87
N GLU A 537 -11.82 -18.01 -13.68
CA GLU A 537 -12.21 -19.38 -13.34
C GLU A 537 -13.74 -19.51 -13.30
N ALA A 538 -14.26 -20.59 -13.88
CA ALA A 538 -15.69 -20.88 -13.88
C ALA A 538 -16.22 -20.93 -12.45
N GLY A 539 -17.32 -20.22 -12.18
CA GLY A 539 -17.95 -20.15 -10.85
C GLY A 539 -17.39 -19.06 -9.93
N ARG A 540 -16.43 -18.25 -10.40
CA ARG A 540 -15.95 -17.06 -9.71
C ARG A 540 -16.37 -15.80 -10.46
N GLU A 541 -16.54 -14.73 -9.70
CA GLU A 541 -16.81 -13.41 -10.25
C GLU A 541 -15.61 -12.50 -10.10
N TYR A 542 -15.46 -11.58 -11.05
CA TYR A 542 -14.37 -10.63 -11.07
C TYR A 542 -14.91 -9.22 -11.26
N ARG A 543 -14.19 -8.24 -10.71
CA ARG A 543 -14.53 -6.80 -10.81
C ARG A 543 -13.27 -6.00 -11.12
N HIS A 544 -13.44 -4.93 -11.87
CA HIS A 544 -12.38 -3.95 -12.08
C HIS A 544 -12.31 -2.99 -10.89
N SER A 545 -11.20 -2.25 -10.80
CA SER A 545 -10.94 -1.30 -9.72
C SER A 545 -10.66 0.10 -10.24
N ILE A 546 -11.48 1.09 -9.89
CA ILE A 546 -11.32 2.50 -10.26
C ILE A 546 -11.41 3.46 -9.06
N GLY A 547 -10.97 4.70 -9.26
CA GLY A 547 -11.10 5.76 -8.25
C GLY A 547 -10.08 5.74 -7.12
N MET A 548 -10.23 6.68 -6.20
CA MET A 548 -9.28 6.98 -5.11
C MET A 548 -9.55 6.16 -3.84
N GLY A 549 -10.76 5.62 -3.69
CA GLY A 549 -11.18 4.87 -2.49
C GLY A 549 -10.70 3.42 -2.40
N LYS A 550 -9.90 2.93 -3.35
CA LYS A 550 -9.41 1.53 -3.42
C LYS A 550 -8.86 0.97 -2.11
N PRO A 551 -8.08 1.71 -1.30
CA PRO A 551 -7.59 1.17 -0.02
C PRO A 551 -8.70 0.81 0.98
N TYR A 552 -9.86 1.47 0.89
CA TYR A 552 -11.05 1.18 1.70
C TYR A 552 -11.90 0.02 1.13
N GLY A 553 -11.56 -0.50 -0.06
CA GLY A 553 -12.38 -1.49 -0.78
C GLY A 553 -13.43 -0.89 -1.70
N MET A 554 -13.45 0.44 -1.83
CA MET A 554 -14.27 1.18 -2.79
C MET A 554 -13.68 1.05 -4.21
N GLY A 555 -14.50 1.31 -5.22
CA GLY A 555 -14.03 1.34 -6.62
C GLY A 555 -14.26 0.05 -7.40
N ALA A 556 -14.94 -0.96 -6.82
CA ALA A 556 -15.23 -2.20 -7.51
C ALA A 556 -16.35 -1.99 -8.53
N ILE A 557 -16.12 -2.35 -9.79
CA ILE A 557 -17.11 -2.20 -10.87
C ILE A 557 -17.24 -3.48 -11.68
N LYS A 558 -18.47 -3.78 -12.11
CA LYS A 558 -18.76 -4.77 -13.14
C LYS A 558 -18.90 -4.04 -14.47
N ILE A 559 -18.35 -4.62 -15.55
CA ILE A 559 -18.49 -4.10 -16.91
C ILE A 559 -19.21 -5.13 -17.76
N ASP A 560 -20.35 -4.74 -18.32
CA ASP A 560 -21.03 -5.51 -19.37
C ASP A 560 -20.65 -4.90 -20.74
N VAL A 561 -20.36 -5.76 -21.73
CA VAL A 561 -19.75 -5.38 -23.01
C VAL A 561 -20.65 -5.76 -24.18
N ASN A 562 -20.83 -4.83 -25.11
CA ASN A 562 -21.43 -5.05 -26.43
C ASN A 562 -20.45 -4.60 -27.52
N LEU A 563 -20.07 -5.52 -28.40
CA LEU A 563 -19.11 -5.26 -29.48
C LEU A 563 -19.85 -4.95 -30.79
N LEU A 564 -19.53 -3.81 -31.40
CA LEU A 564 -19.98 -3.42 -32.72
C LEU A 564 -18.78 -3.32 -33.66
N LEU A 565 -18.78 -4.09 -34.75
CA LEU A 565 -17.75 -3.99 -35.80
C LEU A 565 -18.24 -3.12 -36.94
N GLU A 566 -17.35 -2.29 -37.48
CA GLU A 566 -17.65 -1.39 -38.59
C GLU A 566 -17.24 -2.00 -39.94
N ASN A 567 -18.21 -2.15 -40.83
CA ASN A 567 -18.03 -2.34 -42.26
C ASN A 567 -18.11 -0.98 -42.96
N ARG A 568 -16.96 -0.31 -43.08
CA ARG A 568 -16.89 1.02 -43.70
C ARG A 568 -17.24 1.01 -45.18
N LYS A 569 -16.94 -0.08 -45.90
CA LYS A 569 -17.34 -0.22 -47.30
C LYS A 569 -18.85 -0.14 -47.42
N GLN A 570 -19.58 -0.89 -46.60
CA GLN A 570 -21.04 -0.83 -46.57
C GLN A 570 -21.55 0.58 -46.18
N ARG A 571 -20.99 1.18 -45.11
CA ARG A 571 -21.36 2.52 -44.63
C ARG A 571 -21.27 3.60 -45.72
N TYR A 572 -20.24 3.54 -46.58
CA TYR A 572 -20.03 4.56 -47.61
C TYR A 572 -20.60 4.17 -48.99
N GLN A 573 -21.05 2.92 -49.18
CA GLN A 573 -21.69 2.49 -50.43
C GLN A 573 -23.21 2.63 -50.41
N GLN A 574 -23.83 2.70 -49.23
CA GLN A 574 -25.27 2.80 -49.06
C GLN A 574 -25.58 3.84 -47.99
N LEU A 575 -26.51 4.76 -48.27
CA LEU A 575 -26.85 5.86 -47.36
C LEU A 575 -27.90 5.46 -46.30
N PHE A 576 -28.89 4.64 -46.69
CA PHE A 576 -30.03 4.26 -45.87
C PHE A 576 -30.20 2.75 -45.77
N ASP A 577 -30.60 2.27 -44.59
CA ASP A 577 -31.07 0.91 -44.34
C ASP A 577 -32.54 0.99 -43.86
N GLY A 578 -33.47 0.79 -44.80
CA GLY A 578 -34.88 1.12 -44.59
C GLY A 578 -35.09 2.62 -44.35
N GLU A 579 -35.74 2.97 -43.24
CA GLU A 579 -35.98 4.37 -42.83
C GLU A 579 -34.83 4.96 -41.99
N ASN A 580 -33.78 4.17 -41.70
CA ASN A 580 -32.65 4.59 -40.87
C ASN A 580 -31.39 4.84 -41.70
N TRP A 581 -30.41 5.52 -41.10
CA TRP A 581 -29.07 5.64 -41.69
C TRP A 581 -28.37 4.28 -41.73
N GLN A 582 -27.72 3.97 -42.85
CA GLN A 582 -26.82 2.82 -42.94
C GLN A 582 -25.52 3.14 -42.21
N GLU A 583 -25.41 2.74 -40.95
CA GLU A 583 -24.21 3.00 -40.14
C GLU A 583 -23.05 2.04 -40.47
N GLY A 584 -23.31 0.95 -41.20
CA GLY A 584 -22.33 -0.09 -41.49
C GLY A 584 -21.79 -0.73 -40.21
N LYS A 585 -22.61 -0.85 -39.16
CA LYS A 585 -22.24 -1.48 -37.89
C LYS A 585 -22.96 -2.81 -37.75
N THR A 586 -22.24 -3.82 -37.28
CA THR A 586 -22.81 -5.14 -37.00
C THR A 586 -22.44 -5.56 -35.60
N THR A 587 -23.44 -5.98 -34.82
CA THR A 587 -23.22 -6.58 -33.51
C THR A 587 -22.40 -7.86 -33.67
N ALA A 588 -21.33 -7.97 -32.89
CA ALA A 588 -20.37 -9.06 -32.93
C ALA A 588 -20.03 -9.57 -31.51
N THR A 589 -20.92 -9.34 -30.55
CA THR A 589 -20.73 -9.74 -29.15
C THR A 589 -20.58 -11.25 -28.99
N ASP A 590 -21.25 -12.03 -29.83
CA ASP A 590 -21.10 -13.49 -29.96
C ASP A 590 -19.70 -13.92 -30.41
N ARG A 591 -18.94 -13.03 -31.07
CA ARG A 591 -17.57 -13.28 -31.54
C ARG A 591 -16.49 -12.92 -30.53
N ILE A 592 -16.84 -12.32 -29.38
CA ILE A 592 -15.87 -11.98 -28.32
C ILE A 592 -14.98 -13.17 -27.93
N PRO A 593 -15.50 -14.40 -27.72
CA PRO A 593 -14.67 -15.56 -27.37
C PRO A 593 -13.56 -15.83 -28.39
N ALA A 594 -13.84 -15.69 -29.70
CA ALA A 594 -12.84 -15.93 -30.73
C ALA A 594 -11.67 -14.93 -30.70
N PHE A 595 -11.94 -13.65 -30.39
CA PHE A 595 -10.89 -12.65 -30.21
C PHE A 595 -10.08 -12.91 -28.94
N VAL A 596 -10.76 -13.23 -27.83
CA VAL A 596 -10.12 -13.56 -26.56
C VAL A 596 -9.22 -14.80 -26.70
N ASP A 597 -9.68 -15.84 -27.39
CA ASP A 597 -8.91 -17.07 -27.65
C ASP A 597 -7.69 -16.81 -28.54
N ALA A 598 -7.81 -15.93 -29.54
CA ALA A 598 -6.67 -15.51 -30.38
C ALA A 598 -5.59 -14.81 -29.55
N PHE A 599 -5.99 -13.86 -28.69
CA PHE A 599 -5.06 -13.21 -27.75
C PHE A 599 -4.44 -14.19 -26.75
N ASP A 600 -5.25 -15.07 -26.17
CA ASP A 600 -4.83 -16.08 -25.20
C ASP A 600 -3.76 -17.01 -25.80
N LEU A 601 -4.01 -17.54 -27.00
CA LEU A 601 -3.06 -18.39 -27.73
C LEU A 601 -1.79 -17.63 -28.12
N PHE A 602 -1.93 -16.37 -28.58
CA PHE A 602 -0.82 -15.51 -28.94
C PHE A 602 0.15 -15.33 -27.76
N ILE A 603 -0.37 -14.95 -26.58
CA ILE A 603 0.45 -14.77 -25.40
C ILE A 603 1.05 -16.10 -24.94
N ARG A 604 0.26 -17.17 -24.78
CA ARG A 604 0.77 -18.47 -24.33
C ARG A 604 1.90 -18.99 -25.22
N SER A 605 1.77 -18.86 -26.53
CA SER A 605 2.80 -19.24 -27.49
C SER A 605 4.09 -18.45 -27.29
N ARG A 606 3.97 -17.12 -27.17
CA ARG A 606 5.12 -16.23 -26.96
C ARG A 606 5.77 -16.43 -25.61
N ILE A 607 5.02 -16.75 -24.55
CA ILE A 607 5.59 -16.98 -23.21
C ILE A 607 6.12 -18.40 -23.01
N GLY A 608 5.81 -19.35 -23.90
CA GLY A 608 6.19 -20.76 -23.76
C GLY A 608 5.30 -21.51 -22.77
N ALA A 609 4.03 -21.13 -22.68
CA ALA A 609 3.02 -21.67 -21.77
C ALA A 609 1.92 -22.45 -22.52
N VAL A 610 2.21 -22.98 -23.71
CA VAL A 610 1.24 -23.69 -24.56
C VAL A 610 0.69 -24.98 -23.93
N GLN A 611 1.37 -25.52 -22.92
CA GLN A 611 0.88 -26.64 -22.11
C GLN A 611 -0.38 -26.31 -21.30
N HIS A 612 -0.58 -25.02 -20.99
CA HIS A 612 -1.81 -24.55 -20.35
C HIS A 612 -2.90 -24.40 -21.40
N LYS A 613 -4.14 -24.74 -21.04
CA LYS A 613 -5.28 -24.63 -21.98
C LYS A 613 -5.71 -23.18 -22.18
N SER A 614 -5.51 -22.35 -21.16
CA SER A 614 -5.81 -20.92 -21.18
C SER A 614 -4.75 -20.14 -20.40
N LEU A 615 -4.55 -18.88 -20.79
CA LEU A 615 -3.77 -17.88 -20.08
C LEU A 615 -4.19 -17.73 -18.61
N VAL A 616 -5.47 -18.00 -18.28
CA VAL A 616 -6.00 -18.02 -16.90
C VAL A 616 -5.28 -19.03 -16.00
N GLU A 617 -4.74 -20.11 -16.55
CA GLU A 617 -4.03 -21.15 -15.80
C GLU A 617 -2.57 -20.77 -15.49
N VAL A 618 -2.05 -19.69 -16.07
CA VAL A 618 -0.69 -19.21 -15.81
C VAL A 618 -0.65 -18.55 -14.43
N GLU A 619 0.28 -18.96 -13.57
CA GLU A 619 0.36 -18.54 -12.15
C GLU A 619 0.29 -17.01 -11.97
N ARG A 620 1.03 -16.27 -12.81
CA ARG A 620 1.02 -14.80 -12.80
C ARG A 620 -0.38 -14.22 -13.06
N ILE A 621 -1.14 -14.83 -13.95
CA ILE A 621 -2.51 -14.42 -14.29
C ILE A 621 -3.50 -14.88 -13.21
N GLN A 622 -3.29 -16.05 -12.59
CA GLN A 622 -4.03 -16.46 -11.40
C GLN A 622 -3.85 -15.48 -10.25
N MET A 623 -2.65 -14.90 -10.08
CA MET A 623 -2.38 -13.85 -9.10
C MET A 623 -3.12 -12.54 -9.42
N LEU A 624 -3.20 -12.15 -10.69
CA LEU A 624 -4.03 -11.01 -11.12
C LEU A 624 -5.50 -11.27 -10.81
N LEU A 625 -6.04 -12.39 -11.27
CA LEU A 625 -7.44 -12.74 -11.09
C LEU A 625 -7.79 -12.89 -9.60
N CYS A 626 -6.87 -13.36 -8.76
CA CYS A 626 -7.02 -13.34 -7.30
C CYS A 626 -7.33 -11.95 -6.75
N LEU A 627 -6.61 -10.94 -7.24
CA LEU A 627 -6.75 -9.56 -6.79
C LEU A 627 -8.04 -8.91 -7.33
N LEU A 628 -8.54 -9.40 -8.46
CA LEU A 628 -9.78 -8.94 -9.10
C LEU A 628 -11.01 -9.74 -8.68
N GLU A 629 -10.86 -10.81 -7.89
CA GLU A 629 -11.95 -11.68 -7.43
C GLU A 629 -12.95 -10.90 -6.56
N TRP A 630 -14.24 -11.18 -6.76
CA TRP A 630 -15.34 -10.53 -6.06
C TRP A 630 -16.33 -11.56 -5.47
N PRO A 631 -16.63 -11.49 -4.16
CA PRO A 631 -15.92 -10.71 -3.15
C PRO A 631 -14.47 -11.20 -3.00
N GLY A 632 -13.56 -10.30 -2.65
CA GLY A 632 -12.19 -10.66 -2.34
C GLY A 632 -12.05 -11.32 -0.95
N PRO A 633 -10.81 -11.53 -0.46
CA PRO A 633 -10.56 -12.13 0.85
C PRO A 633 -11.15 -11.33 2.01
N ASP A 634 -11.28 -11.97 3.18
CA ASP A 634 -11.77 -11.34 4.40
C ASP A 634 -11.05 -10.00 4.69
N LYS A 635 -11.82 -8.95 4.99
CA LYS A 635 -11.33 -7.59 5.28
C LYS A 635 -10.23 -7.58 6.36
N ALA A 636 -10.26 -8.50 7.32
CA ALA A 636 -9.27 -8.63 8.39
C ALA A 636 -7.89 -9.12 7.88
N LEU A 637 -7.86 -9.85 6.77
CA LEU A 637 -6.62 -10.32 6.12
C LEU A 637 -6.01 -9.23 5.23
N THR A 638 -6.83 -8.27 4.78
CA THR A 638 -6.47 -7.25 3.78
C THR A 638 -6.56 -5.80 4.32
N ARG A 639 -6.52 -5.61 5.64
CA ARG A 639 -6.41 -4.26 6.24
C ARG A 639 -4.97 -3.75 6.22
N TYR A 640 -4.80 -2.44 6.42
CA TYR A 640 -3.49 -1.90 6.76
C TYR A 640 -3.04 -2.43 8.12
N MET A 641 -1.74 -2.70 8.22
CA MET A 641 -1.08 -2.83 9.50
C MET A 641 -0.97 -1.47 10.18
N GLU A 642 -0.96 -1.48 11.51
CA GLU A 642 -1.02 -0.30 12.36
C GLU A 642 0.22 -0.18 13.26
N ILE A 643 0.64 1.07 13.52
CA ILE A 643 1.78 1.37 14.41
C ILE A 643 1.38 1.32 15.88
N GLU A 644 0.11 1.62 16.18
CA GLU A 644 -0.44 1.70 17.54
C GLU A 644 -1.78 0.96 17.65
N ARG A 645 -1.82 -0.30 17.25
CA ARG A 645 -3.04 -1.11 17.37
C ARG A 645 -3.31 -1.46 18.82
N GLN A 646 -4.54 -1.21 19.28
CA GLN A 646 -4.94 -1.61 20.63
C GLN A 646 -4.98 -3.14 20.73
N ASP A 647 -4.28 -3.70 21.73
CA ASP A 647 -4.30 -5.12 22.07
C ASP A 647 -4.34 -5.27 23.60
N PRO A 648 -5.46 -5.74 24.17
CA PRO A 648 -5.62 -5.87 25.61
C PRO A 648 -4.68 -6.92 26.23
N ASN A 649 -4.07 -7.80 25.42
CA ASN A 649 -3.17 -8.84 25.91
C ASN A 649 -1.73 -8.35 26.10
N ILE A 650 -1.42 -7.11 25.73
CA ILE A 650 -0.05 -6.55 25.81
C ILE A 650 0.05 -5.56 26.95
N ARG A 651 1.15 -5.63 27.72
CA ARG A 651 1.40 -4.82 28.93
C ARG A 651 1.24 -3.30 28.74
N ARG A 652 1.44 -2.77 27.53
CA ARG A 652 1.26 -1.34 27.19
C ARG A 652 -0.06 -1.02 26.47
N GLY A 653 -0.92 -2.01 26.27
CA GLY A 653 -2.18 -1.90 25.56
C GLY A 653 -2.06 -1.70 24.03
N LYS A 654 -0.86 -1.49 23.49
CA LYS A 654 -0.64 -1.20 22.07
C LYS A 654 0.44 -2.09 21.44
N ILE A 655 0.23 -2.54 20.20
CA ILE A 655 1.21 -3.25 19.36
C ILE A 655 1.57 -2.42 18.12
N ASN A 656 2.87 -2.43 17.79
CA ASN A 656 3.37 -1.96 16.50
C ASN A 656 3.53 -3.17 15.57
N GLU A 657 2.61 -3.33 14.63
CA GLU A 657 2.61 -4.47 13.71
C GLU A 657 3.80 -4.45 12.75
N TYR A 658 4.41 -3.28 12.49
CA TYR A 658 5.58 -3.14 11.63
C TYR A 658 6.91 -3.42 12.33
N LYS A 659 6.91 -3.60 13.65
CA LYS A 659 8.14 -3.66 14.49
C LYS A 659 9.18 -4.64 13.95
N ASP A 660 8.73 -5.83 13.57
CA ASP A 660 9.61 -6.93 13.14
C ASP A 660 9.69 -7.06 11.60
N ARG A 661 9.19 -6.06 10.87
CA ARG A 661 9.10 -6.04 9.39
C ARG A 661 8.58 -7.37 8.83
N PRO A 662 7.33 -7.75 9.15
CA PRO A 662 6.74 -8.94 8.54
C PRO A 662 6.72 -8.79 7.02
N VAL A 663 6.75 -9.93 6.32
CA VAL A 663 6.76 -9.99 4.85
C VAL A 663 5.34 -10.22 4.34
N LEU A 664 4.98 -9.57 3.23
CA LEU A 664 3.66 -9.73 2.60
C LEU A 664 3.68 -10.96 1.69
N PRO A 665 2.78 -11.95 1.87
CA PRO A 665 2.69 -13.10 0.98
C PRO A 665 2.18 -12.70 -0.41
N ASP A 666 2.35 -13.57 -1.39
CA ASP A 666 1.75 -13.48 -2.71
C ASP A 666 0.23 -13.66 -2.66
N PRO A 667 -0.51 -13.17 -3.69
CA PRO A 667 -1.97 -13.20 -3.69
C PRO A 667 -2.58 -14.57 -3.38
N LEU A 668 -2.02 -15.64 -3.98
CA LEU A 668 -2.54 -17.01 -3.82
C LEU A 668 -2.39 -17.55 -2.39
N HIS A 669 -1.58 -16.91 -1.53
CA HIS A 669 -1.22 -17.36 -0.19
C HIS A 669 -1.86 -16.52 0.93
N VAL A 670 -2.64 -15.48 0.60
CA VAL A 670 -3.33 -14.65 1.61
C VAL A 670 -4.49 -15.40 2.27
N ASP A 671 -5.28 -16.14 1.49
CA ASP A 671 -6.39 -16.96 1.98
C ASP A 671 -6.47 -18.29 1.19
N PRO A 672 -5.54 -19.23 1.43
CA PRO A 672 -5.53 -20.51 0.72
C PRO A 672 -6.77 -21.35 1.01
N ALA A 673 -7.34 -21.24 2.23
CA ALA A 673 -8.51 -22.00 2.64
C ALA A 673 -9.82 -21.49 2.02
N GLY A 674 -9.96 -20.17 1.85
CA GLY A 674 -11.09 -19.54 1.15
C GLY A 674 -11.15 -19.95 -0.33
N ARG A 675 -10.00 -20.06 -1.00
CA ARG A 675 -9.90 -20.44 -2.42
C ARG A 675 -10.25 -21.90 -2.72
N THR A 676 -9.95 -22.83 -1.81
CA THR A 676 -10.39 -24.23 -1.96
C THR A 676 -11.91 -24.42 -1.87
N ARG A 677 -12.65 -23.39 -1.42
CA ARG A 677 -14.12 -23.42 -1.39
C ARG A 677 -14.75 -22.91 -2.68
N SER A 678 -14.01 -22.25 -3.58
CA SER A 678 -14.49 -21.72 -4.86
C SER A 678 -13.82 -22.39 -6.07
N SER A 679 -14.52 -23.38 -6.65
CA SER A 679 -14.30 -24.10 -7.93
C SER A 679 -13.49 -25.41 -7.89
N PRO A 680 -13.92 -26.47 -8.64
CA PRO A 680 -14.91 -26.47 -9.72
C PRO A 680 -16.34 -26.78 -9.27
N ALA A 681 -17.28 -26.42 -10.13
CA ALA A 681 -18.60 -27.03 -10.21
C ALA A 681 -18.47 -28.56 -10.18
N ARG A 682 -18.60 -29.12 -8.98
CA ARG A 682 -18.90 -30.52 -8.81
C ARG A 682 -20.33 -30.66 -9.32
N ARG A 683 -20.54 -31.53 -10.32
CA ARG A 683 -21.79 -32.33 -10.40
C ARG A 683 -22.23 -32.63 -8.97
N PRO A 684 -23.51 -32.51 -8.59
CA PRO A 684 -23.94 -32.57 -7.21
C PRO A 684 -23.45 -33.88 -6.58
N SER A 685 -22.29 -33.82 -5.96
CA SER A 685 -21.86 -34.79 -4.98
C SER A 685 -22.17 -34.07 -3.69
N ALA A 686 -23.28 -34.48 -3.11
CA ALA A 686 -23.76 -34.10 -1.80
C ALA A 686 -22.62 -33.56 -0.92
N ALA A 687 -22.58 -32.24 -0.76
CA ALA A 687 -22.21 -31.73 0.54
C ALA A 687 -23.29 -32.30 1.45
N LYS A 688 -22.97 -33.36 2.20
CA LYS A 688 -23.71 -33.72 3.40
C LYS A 688 -23.56 -32.54 4.37
N GLY A 689 -24.31 -31.45 4.12
CA GLY A 689 -25.08 -30.88 5.19
C GLY A 689 -25.86 -32.05 5.76
N ALA A 690 -25.83 -32.22 7.07
CA ALA A 690 -26.57 -33.31 7.70
C ALA A 690 -27.99 -33.29 7.15
N GLU A 691 -28.33 -34.28 6.33
CA GLU A 691 -29.69 -34.37 5.82
C GLU A 691 -30.58 -34.48 7.05
N LEU A 692 -31.61 -33.64 7.06
CA LEU A 692 -32.58 -33.65 8.13
C LEU A 692 -33.16 -35.06 8.21
N SER A 693 -32.82 -35.77 9.29
CA SER A 693 -33.28 -37.13 9.50
C SER A 693 -34.78 -37.07 9.78
N ARG A 694 -35.55 -37.98 9.18
CA ARG A 694 -37.02 -38.06 9.34
C ARG A 694 -37.41 -39.41 9.96
N PRO A 695 -37.03 -39.68 11.22
CA PRO A 695 -37.50 -40.88 11.91
C PRO A 695 -39.02 -40.81 12.10
N ALA A 696 -39.69 -41.95 11.97
CA ALA A 696 -41.14 -42.06 12.15
C ALA A 696 -41.54 -42.14 13.63
N SER A 697 -40.62 -42.56 14.51
CA SER A 697 -40.80 -42.64 15.96
C SER A 697 -39.50 -42.32 16.71
N ILE A 698 -39.58 -42.13 18.03
CA ILE A 698 -38.39 -41.85 18.86
C ILE A 698 -37.41 -43.02 18.89
N ASP A 699 -37.90 -44.26 18.71
CA ASP A 699 -37.08 -45.47 18.77
C ASP A 699 -36.13 -45.59 17.56
N GLU A 700 -36.42 -44.86 16.49
CA GLU A 700 -35.57 -44.75 15.30
C GLU A 700 -34.50 -43.66 15.43
N VAL A 701 -34.49 -42.88 16.52
CA VAL A 701 -33.53 -41.79 16.73
C VAL A 701 -32.20 -42.32 17.25
N SER A 702 -31.10 -42.06 16.54
CA SER A 702 -29.74 -42.42 16.95
C SER A 702 -28.80 -41.22 17.07
N GLU A 703 -27.70 -41.39 17.81
CA GLU A 703 -26.64 -40.39 17.94
C GLU A 703 -26.09 -39.98 16.57
N GLY A 704 -25.90 -38.68 16.36
CA GLY A 704 -25.47 -38.11 15.09
C GLY A 704 -26.60 -37.79 14.11
N MET A 705 -27.88 -38.10 14.41
CA MET A 705 -29.00 -37.63 13.60
C MET A 705 -29.19 -36.11 13.72
N TYR A 706 -29.65 -35.47 12.64
CA TYR A 706 -29.96 -34.04 12.62
C TYR A 706 -31.47 -33.85 12.48
N LEU A 707 -32.10 -33.35 13.54
CA LEU A 707 -33.56 -33.35 13.69
C LEU A 707 -34.13 -31.93 13.82
N GLU A 708 -35.40 -31.78 13.43
CA GLU A 708 -36.21 -30.60 13.71
C GLU A 708 -37.02 -30.83 14.99
N GLY A 709 -37.02 -29.83 15.87
CA GLY A 709 -37.81 -29.84 17.09
C GLY A 709 -38.48 -28.49 17.32
N LYS A 710 -39.66 -28.51 17.94
CA LYS A 710 -40.42 -27.31 18.25
C LYS A 710 -40.13 -26.86 19.68
N VAL A 711 -39.79 -25.59 19.88
CA VAL A 711 -39.54 -25.07 21.23
C VAL A 711 -40.84 -25.07 22.04
N VAL A 712 -40.84 -25.76 23.18
CA VAL A 712 -41.99 -25.87 24.10
C VAL A 712 -41.90 -24.84 25.21
N ARG A 713 -40.71 -24.66 25.79
CA ARG A 713 -40.42 -23.68 26.84
C ARG A 713 -38.94 -23.37 26.94
N VAL A 714 -38.63 -22.20 27.51
CA VAL A 714 -37.28 -21.78 27.84
C VAL A 714 -37.16 -21.69 29.36
N GLU A 715 -36.13 -22.31 29.92
CA GLU A 715 -35.86 -22.33 31.36
C GLU A 715 -34.47 -21.76 31.64
N PRO A 716 -34.17 -21.34 32.89
CA PRO A 716 -32.82 -20.93 33.26
C PRO A 716 -31.76 -21.98 32.89
N GLY A 717 -30.94 -21.67 31.89
CA GLY A 717 -29.83 -22.51 31.45
C GLY A 717 -30.13 -23.58 30.39
N ARG A 718 -31.38 -23.74 29.92
CA ARG A 718 -31.72 -24.68 28.83
C ARG A 718 -32.97 -24.29 28.02
N VAL A 719 -33.01 -24.71 26.75
CA VAL A 719 -34.19 -24.66 25.89
C VAL A 719 -34.79 -26.05 25.79
N VAL A 720 -36.10 -26.19 26.06
CA VAL A 720 -36.81 -27.46 25.92
C VAL A 720 -37.51 -27.50 24.57
N VAL A 721 -37.26 -28.55 23.81
CA VAL A 721 -37.84 -28.79 22.49
C VAL A 721 -38.57 -30.13 22.45
N GLU A 722 -39.69 -30.18 21.74
CA GLU A 722 -40.40 -31.41 21.44
C GLU A 722 -39.94 -31.93 20.08
N ILE A 723 -39.56 -33.21 20.05
CA ILE A 723 -39.24 -33.97 18.85
C ILE A 723 -40.04 -35.27 18.90
N LEU A 724 -40.88 -35.51 17.90
CA LEU A 724 -41.70 -36.74 17.77
C LEU A 724 -42.50 -37.10 19.04
N GLY A 725 -43.04 -36.11 19.75
CA GLY A 725 -43.81 -36.32 20.98
C GLY A 725 -42.97 -36.49 22.27
N HIS A 726 -41.64 -36.34 22.19
CA HIS A 726 -40.74 -36.41 23.34
C HIS A 726 -40.04 -35.09 23.60
N GLU A 727 -39.99 -34.68 24.88
CA GLU A 727 -39.25 -33.49 25.30
C GLU A 727 -37.74 -33.77 25.45
N ALA A 728 -36.95 -32.92 24.79
CA ALA A 728 -35.49 -32.91 24.85
C ALA A 728 -35.00 -31.52 25.29
N SER A 729 -33.84 -31.46 25.92
CA SER A 729 -33.25 -30.20 26.41
C SER A 729 -31.94 -29.89 25.71
N ILE A 730 -31.76 -28.63 25.29
CA ILE A 730 -30.49 -28.08 24.82
C ILE A 730 -29.97 -27.11 25.88
N THR A 731 -28.87 -27.45 26.54
CA THR A 731 -28.26 -26.58 27.55
C THR A 731 -27.63 -25.33 26.91
N ARG A 732 -27.49 -24.25 27.69
CA ARG A 732 -26.99 -22.95 27.23
C ARG A 732 -25.65 -23.02 26.49
N ASP A 733 -24.75 -23.89 26.95
CA ASP A 733 -23.44 -24.17 26.37
C ASP A 733 -23.51 -25.01 25.08
N ARG A 734 -24.63 -25.64 24.77
CA ARG A 734 -24.84 -26.41 23.53
C ARG A 734 -25.63 -25.64 22.46
N LEU A 735 -26.06 -24.41 22.77
CA LEU A 735 -26.63 -23.48 21.79
C LEU A 735 -25.54 -22.89 20.89
N ASN A 736 -25.91 -22.51 19.67
CA ASN A 736 -25.03 -21.86 18.71
C ASN A 736 -25.65 -20.56 18.15
N PRO A 737 -25.03 -19.39 18.39
CA PRO A 737 -23.97 -19.14 19.38
C PRO A 737 -24.46 -19.43 20.83
N PRO A 738 -23.56 -19.68 21.81
CA PRO A 738 -23.96 -19.81 23.22
C PRO A 738 -24.75 -18.58 23.70
N ALA A 739 -25.81 -18.80 24.48
CA ALA A 739 -26.62 -17.69 25.01
C ALA A 739 -26.00 -17.08 26.28
N ARG A 740 -26.18 -15.78 26.49
CA ARG A 740 -25.57 -15.04 27.62
C ARG A 740 -26.40 -15.17 28.91
N ASP A 741 -27.71 -14.97 28.79
CA ASP A 741 -28.68 -14.96 29.89
C ASP A 741 -30.05 -15.50 29.42
N LEU A 742 -31.03 -15.54 30.33
CA LEU A 742 -32.39 -16.04 30.05
C LEU A 742 -33.12 -15.18 29.02
N ALA A 743 -33.01 -13.85 29.11
CA ALA A 743 -33.64 -12.92 28.16
C ALA A 743 -33.12 -13.12 26.72
N ASN A 744 -31.82 -13.38 26.56
CA ASN A 744 -31.22 -13.74 25.26
C ASN A 744 -31.77 -15.07 24.73
N MET A 745 -32.05 -16.05 25.60
CA MET A 745 -32.62 -17.33 25.20
C MET A 745 -34.09 -17.19 24.77
N GLU A 746 -34.91 -16.47 25.54
CA GLU A 746 -36.33 -16.24 25.22
C GLU A 746 -36.49 -15.48 23.90
N ALA A 747 -35.66 -14.47 23.64
CA ALA A 747 -35.69 -13.72 22.38
C ALA A 747 -35.28 -14.57 21.16
N ARG A 748 -34.34 -15.51 21.34
CA ARG A 748 -33.81 -16.33 20.23
C ARG A 748 -34.65 -17.58 19.95
N PHE A 749 -35.30 -18.10 20.99
CA PHE A 749 -36.05 -19.35 20.99
C PHE A 749 -37.46 -19.14 21.56
N PRO A 750 -38.29 -18.29 20.94
CA PRO A 750 -39.67 -18.12 21.37
C PRO A 750 -40.43 -19.45 21.29
N VAL A 751 -41.33 -19.66 22.26
CA VAL A 751 -42.20 -20.85 22.30
C VAL A 751 -42.95 -20.98 20.97
N GLY A 752 -42.93 -22.18 20.40
CA GLY A 752 -43.53 -22.50 19.11
C GLY A 752 -42.58 -22.42 17.91
N LYS A 753 -41.36 -21.86 18.06
CA LYS A 753 -40.36 -21.81 16.98
C LYS A 753 -39.78 -23.20 16.69
N THR A 754 -39.72 -23.58 15.42
CA THR A 754 -39.00 -24.77 14.98
C THR A 754 -37.50 -24.49 14.91
N ILE A 755 -36.69 -25.36 15.51
CA ILE A 755 -35.23 -25.31 15.48
C ILE A 755 -34.63 -26.64 15.06
N ARG A 756 -33.38 -26.59 14.56
CA ARG A 756 -32.64 -27.77 14.13
C ARG A 756 -31.47 -28.04 15.06
N ALA A 757 -31.33 -29.29 15.50
CA ALA A 757 -30.27 -29.71 16.40
C ALA A 757 -29.80 -31.14 16.10
N TRP A 758 -28.55 -31.42 16.47
CA TRP A 758 -27.95 -32.74 16.40
C TRP A 758 -28.25 -33.54 17.65
N VAL A 759 -28.50 -34.84 17.49
CA VAL A 759 -28.63 -35.79 18.59
C VAL A 759 -27.25 -36.17 19.10
N VAL A 760 -27.00 -35.88 20.38
CA VAL A 760 -25.77 -36.26 21.09
C VAL A 760 -25.91 -37.65 21.74
N GLY A 761 -27.13 -38.19 21.80
CA GLY A 761 -27.44 -39.48 22.41
C GLY A 761 -28.54 -39.35 23.47
N PHE A 762 -28.67 -40.36 24.33
CA PHE A 762 -29.64 -40.38 25.43
C PHE A 762 -28.92 -40.29 26.77
N ASN A 763 -29.52 -39.59 27.74
CA ASN A 763 -29.00 -39.54 29.10
C ASN A 763 -29.31 -40.84 29.87
N LYS A 764 -28.75 -40.99 31.08
CA LYS A 764 -28.95 -42.16 31.96
C LYS A 764 -30.43 -42.43 32.35
N GLN A 765 -31.33 -41.50 32.06
CA GLN A 765 -32.77 -41.58 32.31
C GLN A 765 -33.57 -41.80 31.02
N GLY A 766 -32.92 -42.10 29.89
CA GLY A 766 -33.56 -42.34 28.60
C GLY A 766 -34.07 -41.09 27.88
N ARG A 767 -33.65 -39.87 28.28
CA ARG A 767 -34.05 -38.62 27.61
C ARG A 767 -33.05 -38.21 26.55
N LEU A 768 -33.57 -37.77 25.40
CA LEU A 768 -32.80 -37.32 24.25
C LEU A 768 -31.98 -36.05 24.59
N GLN A 769 -30.69 -36.07 24.23
CA GLN A 769 -29.78 -34.93 24.37
C GLN A 769 -29.44 -34.33 23.01
N LEU A 770 -29.44 -33.00 22.95
CA LEU A 770 -29.32 -32.25 21.70
C LEU A 770 -28.21 -31.19 21.75
N THR A 771 -27.66 -30.83 20.59
CA THR A 771 -26.70 -29.72 20.42
C THR A 771 -26.95 -28.96 19.11
N MET A 772 -26.80 -27.64 19.14
CA MET A 772 -26.81 -26.79 17.92
C MET A 772 -25.40 -26.44 17.45
N ARG A 773 -24.38 -26.87 18.18
CA ARG A 773 -22.98 -26.75 17.76
C ARG A 773 -22.66 -27.93 16.85
N LYS A 774 -21.96 -27.64 15.75
CA LYS A 774 -21.41 -28.67 14.89
C LYS A 774 -20.34 -29.42 15.69
N GLN A 775 -20.54 -30.71 15.95
CA GLN A 775 -19.48 -31.57 16.47
C GLN A 775 -18.46 -31.84 15.36
#